data_AF-A0A8J4S821-F1
#
_entry.id   AF-A0A8J4S821-F1
#
_cell.length_a   1.000
_cell.length_b   1.000
_cell.length_c   1.000
_cell.angle_alpha   90.00
_cell.angle_beta   90.00
_cell.angle_gamma   90.00
#
_symmetry.space_group_name_H-M   'P 1'
#
loop_
_entity.id
_entity.type
_entity.pdbx_description
1 polymer ?
#
loop_
_entity_poly.entity_id
_entity_poly.type
_entity_poly.pdbx_seq_one_letter_code
_entity_poly.pdbx_strand_id
1 'polypeptide(L)'
;MRVSAVLTWTVAIVMHAVAGKNSSSTTEYPSKSGLKPWVDPDTPTNRHMYTSSRGRPWQLVMSDEFNVANRSFRPGDDHMWTSLEKPDGVNGALEVYSHNMTSTKCDDDGTCYFYIETASDNVTISAYNMYKHPPGYENVTFYYRAAMVQSWNKFCFQGGMLEVRSQLPGAVSKASGNPDLALGKSKQVTDTTYYPTWPGIWMMGNLGRAIFSGSTNRMWPFSYDKCEPEIFDPINQRISACDDDPGYGMNANQGRGAPEIDLLEGGGLAISSSLQIAPGMPTDFRLFPADAKGVDATNPYCVYTYDCKTDGANLIDVPASYYKKERGHKSWYQGLRYAANNNCAKSGTKVQSFSTVNASVTAGITENSCTTATCPASLDVNGDLDFIDGTGKNHWGINSNGTCFPIMNSYMGAYLCDPDNSDGRCASPRNSTTAKANAMDPFNYQMDAISSNWPIHLGAYTGFLTYQLEWVTGTNGYARWMLDSSPLFEVTADAFSNVPQNANNSNPEKVMLAEPMSIIFNVALSSSWGTKPPNPGSACRGDGSDATVNKICDDFPMFMKIDYIRLYQDQGDDLDADNYMQVGCDPKSHPTKEWIAGHIDDYQDNDNLVVDVVGKAFCKTNNDCTLGGIFGLKPFVQESVQTLPPAQLRLLAETLRVDLRGCEDRGDIERVLTGLVCLDQDTSLGVFLTWLRSANLQQHDRGILASKKPKFNNTFLPVIASSSENRPASSNQRSKNGGDDGVKDHHLDDEIRQQLDELEVLEASFKKAERLVHTGSPSFEKLKQFLVELTVLRAKEQKARAFLVRQANILQKQHEEMHAEMLHSRAQLDFFVEGFTNLRKRHDALLTDATRMKAESESTQDIFVSMSAHDCHFEQLMRNTLQKQMEDNNELQCRLKQAHDDLETASQKHKELEVQISQLKQERGDALKDAYCYKRQLRVCKTRMQKLQQAGGGADGSFFRAQSVTLRQTIATLVGMLRDAVVKDTKSPKQTLSKGALSILYQVLAPNVGAFEPESHLLRSSRGSGNQRDTTEPESVELNIAQPRVVQRYGNDSSDLDEVIRGILLVEGATSGDAAECARIISEAWIKFISTEAFAHGDCQDC
;
A
#
# COMPACT_ATOMS: atom_id res chain seq x y z
N MET A 1 17.57 -17.20 64.43
CA MET A 1 16.69 -17.41 65.61
C MET A 1 15.24 -17.07 65.22
N ARG A 2 14.27 -17.59 65.98
CA ARG A 2 12.80 -17.32 65.95
C ARG A 2 12.45 -15.80 65.94
N VAL A 3 11.27 -15.28 65.56
CA VAL A 3 9.99 -15.82 65.02
C VAL A 3 9.20 -14.68 64.34
N SER A 4 8.15 -15.04 63.57
CA SER A 4 7.23 -14.21 62.77
C SER A 4 6.44 -13.10 63.50
N ALA A 5 6.02 -12.08 62.74
CA ALA A 5 4.71 -11.41 62.88
C ALA A 5 4.24 -10.84 61.53
N VAL A 6 2.93 -10.83 61.29
CA VAL A 6 2.24 -10.40 60.05
C VAL A 6 1.36 -9.19 60.37
N LEU A 7 1.24 -8.21 59.44
CA LEU A 7 -0.06 -7.68 59.00
C LEU A 7 0.04 -6.68 57.82
N THR A 8 -0.78 -6.94 56.79
CA THR A 8 -1.47 -6.01 55.87
C THR A 8 -0.73 -4.80 55.28
N TRP A 9 -0.45 -4.87 53.97
CA TRP A 9 -0.37 -3.71 53.07
C TRP A 9 -1.61 -3.65 52.18
N THR A 10 -2.33 -2.54 52.20
CA THR A 10 -3.36 -2.21 51.22
C THR A 10 -2.71 -1.61 49.98
N VAL A 11 -2.66 -2.37 48.88
CA VAL A 11 -2.19 -1.88 47.58
C VAL A 11 -3.31 -1.08 46.91
N ALA A 12 -3.14 0.23 46.79
CA ALA A 12 -3.97 1.06 45.93
C ALA A 12 -3.53 0.85 44.48
N ILE A 13 -4.42 0.30 43.64
CA ILE A 13 -4.20 0.14 42.21
C ILE A 13 -4.38 1.51 41.55
N VAL A 14 -3.28 2.11 41.08
CA VAL A 14 -3.33 3.30 40.21
C VAL A 14 -3.12 2.85 38.77
N MET A 15 -4.23 2.62 38.05
CA MET A 15 -4.19 2.42 36.61
C MET A 15 -3.72 3.71 35.92
N HIS A 16 -2.50 3.72 35.40
CA HIS A 16 -2.06 4.73 34.45
C HIS A 16 -2.43 4.27 33.04
N ALA A 17 -3.43 4.91 32.45
CA ALA A 17 -3.70 4.78 31.02
C ALA A 17 -2.65 5.61 30.25
N VAL A 18 -1.59 4.95 29.78
CA VAL A 18 -0.62 5.55 28.86
C VAL A 18 -1.17 5.42 27.45
N ALA A 19 -1.59 6.53 26.84
CA ALA A 19 -1.96 6.57 25.44
C ALA A 19 -0.70 6.67 24.59
N GLY A 20 -0.30 5.56 23.95
CA GLY A 20 0.78 5.55 22.97
C GLY A 20 0.42 6.41 21.74
N LYS A 21 1.39 7.15 21.20
CA LYS A 21 1.24 7.86 19.92
C LYS A 21 1.54 6.91 18.75
N ASN A 22 0.86 7.17 17.63
CA ASN A 22 1.12 6.60 16.30
C ASN A 22 0.83 5.10 16.11
N SER A 23 -0.41 4.68 16.36
CA SER A 23 -1.01 3.70 15.43
C SER A 23 -1.30 4.39 14.09
N SER A 24 -1.30 3.63 12.99
CA SER A 24 -2.05 4.03 11.79
C SER A 24 -3.52 4.24 12.15
N SER A 25 -4.26 5.04 11.38
CA SER A 25 -5.60 5.53 11.77
C SER A 25 -6.72 4.49 11.55
N THR A 26 -6.55 3.27 12.07
CA THR A 26 -7.64 2.37 12.40
C THR A 26 -8.12 2.67 13.82
N THR A 27 -9.40 3.04 13.99
CA THR A 27 -10.04 3.09 15.31
C THR A 27 -10.23 1.66 15.83
N GLU A 28 -9.17 1.12 16.43
CA GLU A 28 -9.21 -0.13 17.20
C GLU A 28 -9.62 0.18 18.63
N TYR A 29 -10.78 -0.33 19.02
CA TYR A 29 -11.22 -0.24 20.42
C TYR A 29 -10.48 -1.29 21.24
N PRO A 30 -9.76 -0.91 22.32
CA PRO A 30 -9.06 -1.87 23.15
C PRO A 30 -10.06 -2.85 23.77
N SER A 31 -9.63 -4.10 23.94
CA SER A 31 -10.46 -5.12 24.57
C SER A 31 -10.76 -4.72 26.01
N LYS A 32 -11.93 -5.13 26.51
CA LYS A 32 -12.34 -4.82 27.89
C LYS A 32 -11.54 -5.64 28.93
N SER A 33 -10.94 -6.76 28.54
CA SER A 33 -10.00 -7.50 29.40
C SER A 33 -8.58 -6.92 29.41
N GLY A 34 -8.26 -6.02 28.47
CA GLY A 34 -6.92 -5.44 28.32
C GLY A 34 -5.92 -6.30 27.54
N LEU A 35 -6.37 -7.42 26.95
CA LEU A 35 -5.60 -8.16 25.95
C LEU A 35 -5.42 -7.31 24.68
N LYS A 36 -4.21 -7.35 24.10
CA LYS A 36 -3.92 -6.68 22.82
C LYS A 36 -4.54 -7.48 21.65
N PRO A 37 -4.88 -6.85 20.50
CA PRO A 37 -5.65 -7.49 19.41
C PRO A 37 -5.05 -8.80 18.86
N TRP A 38 -3.72 -8.94 18.91
CA TRP A 38 -2.98 -10.07 18.35
C TRP A 38 -2.47 -11.08 19.39
N VAL A 39 -2.86 -10.92 20.66
CA VAL A 39 -2.42 -11.79 21.76
C VAL A 39 -3.47 -12.87 22.02
N ASP A 40 -3.06 -14.13 21.88
CA ASP A 40 -3.88 -15.30 22.20
C ASP A 40 -4.31 -15.28 23.69
N PRO A 41 -5.62 -15.32 24.02
CA PRO A 41 -6.11 -15.45 25.39
C PRO A 41 -5.67 -16.73 26.12
N ASP A 42 -5.12 -17.74 25.44
CA ASP A 42 -4.45 -18.89 26.06
C ASP A 42 -3.00 -18.60 26.51
N THR A 43 -2.36 -17.50 26.07
CA THR A 43 -1.00 -17.17 26.51
C THR A 43 -0.94 -16.96 28.03
N PRO A 44 -0.02 -17.65 28.74
CA PRO A 44 0.10 -17.49 30.19
C PRO A 44 0.51 -16.07 30.59
N THR A 45 -0.14 -15.51 31.61
CA THR A 45 0.10 -14.11 32.05
C THR A 45 1.54 -13.82 32.49
N ASN A 46 2.28 -14.82 32.96
CA ASN A 46 3.72 -14.72 33.26
C ASN A 46 4.62 -14.70 32.02
N ARG A 47 4.04 -14.78 30.81
CA ARG A 47 4.69 -14.63 29.50
C ARG A 47 4.27 -13.33 28.79
N HIS A 48 3.61 -12.40 29.47
CA HIS A 48 3.24 -11.10 28.88
C HIS A 48 4.40 -10.08 28.88
N MET A 49 5.49 -10.38 29.59
CA MET A 49 6.69 -9.54 29.68
C MET A 49 7.94 -10.37 29.39
N TYR A 50 8.86 -9.76 28.67
CA TYR A 50 10.22 -10.22 28.42
C TYR A 50 11.22 -9.17 28.94
N THR A 51 12.47 -9.57 29.14
CA THR A 51 13.58 -8.65 29.43
C THR A 51 14.68 -8.94 28.43
N SER A 52 15.01 -7.95 27.61
CA SER A 52 15.98 -8.13 26.52
C SER A 52 17.40 -8.38 27.04
N SER A 53 18.28 -8.84 26.14
CA SER A 53 19.73 -8.96 26.35
C SER A 53 20.43 -7.63 26.69
N ARG A 54 19.71 -6.50 26.62
CA ARG A 54 20.15 -5.16 27.04
C ARG A 54 19.43 -4.67 28.31
N GLY A 55 18.63 -5.52 28.95
CA GLY A 55 17.96 -5.26 30.23
C GLY A 55 16.66 -4.46 30.15
N ARG A 56 16.15 -4.15 28.94
CA ARG A 56 14.90 -3.39 28.78
C ARG A 56 13.68 -4.30 28.84
N PRO A 57 12.57 -3.88 29.50
CA PRO A 57 11.36 -4.69 29.62
C PRO A 57 10.48 -4.56 28.37
N TRP A 58 10.29 -5.65 27.64
CA TRP A 58 9.48 -5.70 26.42
C TRP A 58 8.13 -6.35 26.68
N GLN A 59 7.06 -5.79 26.12
CA GLN A 59 5.69 -6.29 26.28
C GLN A 59 5.35 -7.26 25.16
N LEU A 60 4.62 -8.33 25.48
CA LEU A 60 3.99 -9.17 24.47
C LEU A 60 3.03 -8.32 23.61
N VAL A 61 3.15 -8.42 22.29
CA VAL A 61 2.32 -7.71 21.31
C VAL A 61 1.55 -8.65 20.40
N MET A 62 2.04 -9.87 20.18
CA MET A 62 1.37 -10.92 19.44
C MET A 62 1.71 -12.30 20.01
N SER A 63 0.76 -13.23 19.95
CA SER A 63 0.99 -14.64 20.22
C SER A 63 -0.03 -15.55 19.51
N ASP A 64 0.39 -16.79 19.23
CA ASP A 64 -0.48 -17.90 18.85
C ASP A 64 0.02 -19.15 19.59
N GLU A 65 -0.81 -19.72 20.46
CA GLU A 65 -0.47 -20.91 21.25
C GLU A 65 -1.03 -22.22 20.62
N PHE A 66 -1.64 -22.13 19.44
CA PHE A 66 -2.15 -23.25 18.64
C PHE A 66 -3.07 -24.27 19.37
N ASN A 67 -3.66 -23.89 20.50
CA ASN A 67 -4.45 -24.75 21.40
C ASN A 67 -5.83 -25.18 20.84
N VAL A 68 -6.24 -24.65 19.69
CA VAL A 68 -7.47 -25.04 19.00
C VAL A 68 -7.13 -26.04 17.90
N ALA A 69 -7.50 -27.31 18.07
CA ALA A 69 -7.26 -28.38 17.10
C ALA A 69 -8.09 -28.23 15.80
N ASN A 70 -7.57 -28.78 14.71
CA ASN A 70 -8.16 -28.80 13.36
C ASN A 70 -8.40 -27.41 12.74
N ARG A 71 -7.53 -26.42 13.02
CA ARG A 71 -7.56 -25.12 12.32
C ARG A 71 -7.26 -25.33 10.83
N SER A 72 -7.99 -24.60 9.98
CA SER A 72 -7.69 -24.48 8.55
C SER A 72 -6.92 -23.20 8.31
N PHE A 73 -5.86 -23.29 7.52
CA PHE A 73 -5.00 -22.15 7.17
C PHE A 73 -5.18 -21.70 5.71
N ARG A 74 -6.22 -22.19 5.01
CA ARG A 74 -6.51 -21.77 3.63
C ARG A 74 -6.75 -20.24 3.53
N PRO A 75 -6.57 -19.63 2.35
CA PRO A 75 -7.00 -18.25 2.11
C PRO A 75 -8.45 -18.03 2.58
N GLY A 76 -8.66 -17.01 3.41
CA GLY A 76 -9.96 -16.73 4.05
C GLY A 76 -10.21 -17.45 5.39
N ASP A 77 -9.47 -18.51 5.74
CA ASP A 77 -9.82 -19.38 6.87
C ASP A 77 -9.27 -18.94 8.23
N ASP A 78 -8.06 -18.41 8.30
CA ASP A 78 -7.41 -17.94 9.53
C ASP A 78 -7.09 -16.43 9.47
N HIS A 79 -7.19 -15.72 10.60
CA HIS A 79 -7.04 -14.27 10.67
C HIS A 79 -5.58 -13.80 10.58
N MET A 80 -4.61 -14.65 10.92
CA MET A 80 -3.20 -14.30 11.01
C MET A 80 -2.39 -15.05 9.94
N TRP A 81 -2.71 -16.32 9.71
CA TRP A 81 -1.91 -17.22 8.87
C TRP A 81 -2.58 -17.54 7.52
N THR A 82 -1.78 -17.89 6.52
CA THR A 82 -2.24 -18.36 5.20
C THR A 82 -1.28 -19.42 4.67
N SER A 83 -1.75 -20.64 4.43
CA SER A 83 -1.01 -21.69 3.72
C SER A 83 -1.11 -21.49 2.20
N LEU A 84 -0.14 -22.04 1.46
CA LEU A 84 -0.08 -21.95 -0.01
C LEU A 84 -0.32 -23.31 -0.70
N GLU A 85 -0.71 -23.24 -1.97
CA GLU A 85 -0.84 -24.36 -2.91
C GLU A 85 -0.01 -24.04 -4.17
N LYS A 86 1.28 -24.39 -4.15
CA LYS A 86 2.24 -23.97 -5.19
C LYS A 86 3.48 -24.88 -5.19
N PRO A 87 4.07 -25.22 -6.35
CA PRO A 87 5.43 -25.77 -6.36
C PRO A 87 6.43 -24.78 -5.78
N ASP A 88 7.42 -25.29 -5.06
CA ASP A 88 8.61 -24.48 -4.81
C ASP A 88 9.42 -24.40 -6.12
N GLY A 89 9.55 -23.18 -6.64
CA GLY A 89 10.17 -22.91 -7.95
C GLY A 89 11.66 -22.58 -7.88
N VAL A 90 12.25 -22.56 -6.68
CA VAL A 90 13.64 -22.11 -6.48
C VAL A 90 14.54 -23.23 -5.97
N ASN A 91 15.85 -22.99 -6.01
CA ASN A 91 16.88 -23.77 -5.31
C ASN A 91 16.96 -25.28 -5.62
N GLY A 92 16.30 -25.75 -6.68
CA GLY A 92 16.23 -27.17 -7.03
C GLY A 92 15.39 -27.99 -6.06
N ALA A 93 14.29 -27.41 -5.56
CA ALA A 93 13.30 -28.05 -4.71
C ALA A 93 12.71 -29.33 -5.32
N LEU A 94 12.22 -30.21 -4.44
CA LEU A 94 11.69 -31.54 -4.75
C LEU A 94 10.27 -31.74 -4.21
N GLU A 95 9.69 -30.72 -3.59
CA GLU A 95 8.36 -30.67 -2.99
C GLU A 95 7.41 -29.70 -3.69
N VAL A 96 6.11 -29.98 -3.58
CA VAL A 96 5.07 -28.97 -3.76
C VAL A 96 4.45 -28.61 -2.41
N TYR A 97 4.15 -27.34 -2.19
CA TYR A 97 3.40 -26.89 -1.03
C TYR A 97 1.90 -27.05 -1.28
N SER A 98 1.17 -27.56 -0.29
CA SER A 98 -0.28 -27.75 -0.36
C SER A 98 -0.98 -27.39 0.94
N HIS A 99 -2.20 -26.86 0.84
CA HIS A 99 -2.96 -26.42 2.01
C HIS A 99 -3.31 -27.55 2.99
N ASN A 100 -3.38 -28.80 2.52
CA ASN A 100 -3.77 -29.96 3.32
C ASN A 100 -2.60 -30.61 4.09
N MET A 101 -1.37 -30.14 3.89
CA MET A 101 -0.18 -30.60 4.61
C MET A 101 0.07 -29.81 5.90
N THR A 102 -0.95 -29.12 6.41
CA THR A 102 -0.86 -28.35 7.65
C THR A 102 -2.21 -28.23 8.35
N SER A 103 -2.18 -28.33 9.68
CA SER A 103 -3.30 -28.00 10.58
C SER A 103 -2.76 -27.86 12.01
N THR A 104 -3.66 -27.83 12.99
CA THR A 104 -3.34 -27.96 14.42
C THR A 104 -3.86 -29.29 14.96
N LYS A 105 -3.14 -29.88 15.91
CA LYS A 105 -3.52 -31.14 16.57
C LYS A 105 -3.19 -31.08 18.05
N CYS A 106 -3.96 -31.79 18.87
CA CYS A 106 -3.59 -32.09 20.24
C CYS A 106 -3.30 -33.58 20.39
N ASP A 107 -2.22 -33.93 21.08
CA ASP A 107 -1.88 -35.30 21.46
C ASP A 107 -2.56 -35.68 22.80
N ASP A 108 -2.61 -36.99 23.12
CA ASP A 108 -3.36 -37.53 24.29
C ASP A 108 -2.89 -37.00 25.66
N ASP A 109 -1.70 -36.40 25.73
CA ASP A 109 -1.16 -35.76 26.94
C ASP A 109 -1.64 -34.31 27.14
N GLY A 110 -2.44 -33.79 26.21
CA GLY A 110 -2.95 -32.42 26.22
C GLY A 110 -2.06 -31.41 25.50
N THR A 111 -0.92 -31.82 24.94
CA THR A 111 -0.05 -30.93 24.13
C THR A 111 -0.72 -30.65 22.80
N CYS A 112 -1.15 -29.41 22.59
CA CYS A 112 -1.59 -28.91 21.30
C CYS A 112 -0.44 -28.24 20.53
N TYR A 113 -0.45 -28.34 19.20
CA TYR A 113 0.58 -27.78 18.34
C TYR A 113 0.06 -27.57 16.92
N PHE A 114 0.63 -26.59 16.23
CA PHE A 114 0.62 -26.49 14.77
C PHE A 114 1.57 -27.53 14.17
N TYR A 115 1.24 -28.09 13.00
CA TYR A 115 2.16 -28.94 12.25
C TYR A 115 2.24 -28.62 10.76
N ILE A 116 3.42 -28.92 10.20
CA ILE A 116 3.60 -29.20 8.77
C ILE A 116 3.88 -30.70 8.64
N GLU A 117 3.08 -31.36 7.83
CA GLU A 117 3.30 -32.73 7.38
C GLU A 117 4.15 -32.70 6.11
N THR A 118 5.19 -33.53 6.07
CA THR A 118 6.00 -33.75 4.87
C THR A 118 5.82 -35.21 4.46
N ALA A 119 5.25 -35.45 3.29
CA ALA A 119 4.98 -36.77 2.74
C ALA A 119 5.83 -37.03 1.49
N SER A 120 6.20 -38.30 1.23
CA SER A 120 6.70 -38.69 -0.09
C SER A 120 5.51 -38.85 -1.04
N ASP A 121 5.49 -38.06 -2.12
CA ASP A 121 4.40 -37.99 -3.08
C ASP A 121 4.94 -37.62 -4.47
N ASN A 122 4.56 -38.37 -5.51
CA ASN A 122 5.09 -38.16 -6.86
C ASN A 122 4.14 -37.28 -7.68
N VAL A 123 4.45 -36.00 -7.77
CA VAL A 123 3.61 -34.97 -8.41
C VAL A 123 4.30 -34.42 -9.65
N THR A 124 3.76 -34.72 -10.84
CA THR A 124 4.21 -34.07 -12.09
C THR A 124 3.32 -32.90 -12.43
N ILE A 125 3.90 -31.70 -12.57
CA ILE A 125 3.19 -30.48 -12.98
C ILE A 125 3.84 -29.88 -14.23
N SER A 126 3.11 -29.01 -14.94
CA SER A 126 3.66 -28.23 -16.04
C SER A 126 4.05 -26.84 -15.54
N ALA A 127 5.35 -26.56 -15.45
CA ALA A 127 5.89 -25.29 -14.96
C ALA A 127 6.45 -24.46 -16.13
N TYR A 128 6.31 -23.13 -16.08
CA TYR A 128 6.87 -22.24 -17.09
C TYR A 128 8.31 -21.87 -16.75
N ASN A 129 9.27 -22.29 -17.58
CA ASN A 129 10.67 -21.98 -17.40
C ASN A 129 11.07 -20.75 -18.25
N MET A 130 11.29 -19.62 -17.57
CA MET A 130 11.74 -18.35 -18.16
C MET A 130 13.24 -18.30 -18.50
N TYR A 131 14.04 -19.19 -17.91
CA TYR A 131 15.49 -19.33 -18.16
C TYR A 131 15.81 -20.30 -19.31
N LYS A 132 14.77 -20.86 -19.95
CA LYS A 132 14.87 -21.68 -21.16
C LYS A 132 14.97 -20.79 -22.39
N HIS A 133 15.66 -21.26 -23.43
CA HIS A 133 15.78 -20.53 -24.71
C HIS A 133 15.23 -21.38 -25.87
N PRO A 134 14.04 -21.09 -26.43
CA PRO A 134 13.09 -20.06 -25.98
C PRO A 134 12.38 -20.44 -24.67
N PRO A 135 11.86 -19.46 -23.91
CA PRO A 135 11.04 -19.70 -22.73
C PRO A 135 9.82 -20.56 -23.02
N GLY A 136 9.41 -21.40 -22.07
CA GLY A 136 8.25 -22.25 -22.29
C GLY A 136 7.96 -23.22 -21.16
N TYR A 137 6.81 -23.89 -21.26
CA TYR A 137 6.39 -24.91 -20.32
C TYR A 137 7.24 -26.19 -20.43
N GLU A 138 7.47 -26.83 -19.29
CA GLU A 138 8.03 -28.17 -19.19
C GLU A 138 7.42 -28.93 -18.02
N ASN A 139 7.45 -30.26 -18.11
CA ASN A 139 6.91 -31.12 -17.06
C ASN A 139 8.01 -31.38 -16.04
N VAL A 140 7.80 -30.94 -14.80
CA VAL A 140 8.70 -31.13 -13.66
C VAL A 140 8.02 -32.10 -12.70
N THR A 141 8.78 -33.08 -12.20
CA THR A 141 8.31 -34.04 -11.21
C THR A 141 8.92 -33.72 -9.85
N PHE A 142 8.05 -33.46 -8.89
CA PHE A 142 8.33 -33.34 -7.48
C PHE A 142 8.05 -34.70 -6.82
N TYR A 143 8.79 -35.01 -5.76
CA TYR A 143 8.81 -36.33 -5.09
C TYR A 143 8.33 -36.28 -3.63
N TYR A 144 7.95 -35.08 -3.20
CA TYR A 144 7.41 -34.80 -1.88
C TYR A 144 6.25 -33.81 -1.95
N ARG A 145 5.46 -33.77 -0.89
CA ARG A 145 4.47 -32.73 -0.62
C ARG A 145 4.65 -32.23 0.81
N ALA A 146 4.63 -30.92 0.99
CA ALA A 146 4.79 -30.24 2.27
C ALA A 146 3.82 -29.06 2.35
N ALA A 147 4.03 -28.14 3.30
CA ALA A 147 3.32 -26.86 3.36
C ALA A 147 4.28 -25.70 3.61
N MET A 148 3.91 -24.54 3.09
CA MET A 148 4.42 -23.22 3.46
C MET A 148 3.24 -22.40 3.99
N VAL A 149 3.45 -21.70 5.09
CA VAL A 149 2.46 -20.84 5.75
C VAL A 149 3.08 -19.48 6.03
N GLN A 150 2.33 -18.41 5.77
CA GLN A 150 2.80 -17.03 5.81
C GLN A 150 1.80 -16.15 6.59
N SER A 151 2.31 -15.16 7.35
CA SER A 151 1.48 -14.04 7.86
C SER A 151 1.42 -12.86 6.89
N TRP A 152 1.97 -13.02 5.68
CA TRP A 152 2.15 -11.97 4.67
C TRP A 152 0.92 -11.09 4.48
N ASN A 153 1.13 -9.77 4.58
CA ASN A 153 0.14 -8.69 4.51
C ASN A 153 -1.09 -8.80 5.46
N LYS A 154 -1.11 -9.77 6.39
CA LYS A 154 -2.11 -9.89 7.48
C LYS A 154 -1.53 -9.39 8.80
N PHE A 155 -0.38 -9.93 9.17
CA PHE A 155 0.38 -9.54 10.37
C PHE A 155 1.84 -9.35 9.99
N CYS A 156 2.37 -8.16 10.25
CA CYS A 156 3.76 -7.81 10.05
C CYS A 156 4.24 -6.95 11.23
N PHE A 157 5.56 -6.84 11.40
CA PHE A 157 6.15 -6.01 12.45
C PHE A 157 7.55 -5.52 12.07
N GLN A 158 8.00 -4.46 12.74
CA GLN A 158 9.40 -4.00 12.71
C GLN A 158 9.98 -4.14 14.11
N GLY A 159 11.11 -4.83 14.26
CA GLY A 159 11.80 -5.00 15.55
C GLY A 159 11.02 -5.77 16.63
N GLY A 160 11.73 -6.25 17.64
CA GLY A 160 11.19 -7.00 18.77
C GLY A 160 11.93 -8.31 19.03
N MET A 161 11.46 -9.09 20.01
CA MET A 161 11.92 -10.44 20.27
C MET A 161 10.86 -11.44 19.79
N LEU A 162 11.21 -12.24 18.78
CA LEU A 162 10.41 -13.36 18.30
C LEU A 162 10.85 -14.64 19.02
N GLU A 163 9.92 -15.30 19.69
CA GLU A 163 10.11 -16.57 20.39
C GLU A 163 9.23 -17.64 19.73
N VAL A 164 9.84 -18.73 19.25
CA VAL A 164 9.13 -19.85 18.63
C VAL A 164 9.60 -21.16 19.26
N ARG A 165 8.65 -21.94 19.77
CA ARG A 165 8.93 -23.26 20.34
C ARG A 165 8.56 -24.34 19.34
N SER A 166 9.56 -25.04 18.78
CA SER A 166 9.35 -25.99 17.68
C SER A 166 10.16 -27.29 17.82
N GLN A 167 9.66 -28.33 17.18
CA GLN A 167 10.32 -29.62 16.96
C GLN A 167 10.48 -29.83 15.46
N LEU A 168 11.65 -30.29 15.03
CA LEU A 168 12.01 -30.44 13.62
C LEU A 168 11.69 -31.84 13.07
N PRO A 169 11.35 -31.96 11.77
CA PRO A 169 11.08 -33.24 11.11
C PRO A 169 12.35 -34.09 10.93
N GLY A 170 12.21 -35.41 11.06
CA GLY A 170 13.27 -36.38 10.81
C GLY A 170 12.83 -37.82 11.05
N ALA A 171 13.59 -38.78 10.52
CA ALA A 171 13.39 -40.22 10.74
C ALA A 171 13.89 -40.62 12.14
N VAL A 172 13.00 -40.48 13.12
CA VAL A 172 13.30 -40.67 14.55
C VAL A 172 12.51 -41.82 15.18
N SER A 173 11.74 -42.59 14.41
CA SER A 173 11.14 -43.81 14.94
C SER A 173 12.19 -44.87 15.21
N LYS A 174 11.85 -45.83 16.08
CA LYS A 174 12.70 -47.01 16.33
C LYS A 174 12.83 -47.92 15.09
N ALA A 175 11.90 -47.84 14.13
CA ALA A 175 11.90 -48.68 12.93
C ALA A 175 12.86 -48.15 11.85
N SER A 176 13.06 -46.83 11.77
CA SER A 176 14.02 -46.18 10.86
C SER A 176 15.43 -46.78 10.93
N GLY A 177 15.84 -47.22 12.12
CA GLY A 177 17.21 -47.68 12.41
C GLY A 177 18.20 -46.56 12.71
N ASN A 178 17.72 -45.31 12.89
CA ASN A 178 18.55 -44.13 13.16
C ASN A 178 19.53 -44.38 14.34
N PRO A 179 20.86 -44.35 14.10
CA PRO A 179 21.86 -44.65 15.11
C PRO A 179 22.01 -43.55 16.17
N ASP A 180 21.68 -42.30 15.83
CA ASP A 180 21.81 -41.17 16.76
C ASP A 180 20.86 -41.34 17.97
N LEU A 181 19.73 -42.05 17.80
CA LEU A 181 18.76 -42.34 18.87
C LEU A 181 19.41 -43.00 20.11
N ALA A 182 20.46 -43.80 19.92
CA ALA A 182 21.20 -44.43 21.01
C ALA A 182 22.19 -43.50 21.72
N LEU A 183 22.55 -42.37 21.10
CA LEU A 183 23.53 -41.41 21.62
C LEU A 183 22.91 -40.45 22.66
N GLY A 184 21.58 -40.23 22.58
CA GLY A 184 20.81 -39.40 23.50
C GLY A 184 20.71 -37.92 23.09
N LYS A 185 19.69 -37.22 23.61
CA LYS A 185 19.22 -35.91 23.09
C LYS A 185 20.32 -34.86 22.91
N SER A 186 21.25 -34.73 23.85
CA SER A 186 22.34 -33.74 23.78
C SER A 186 23.50 -34.10 22.83
N LYS A 187 23.46 -35.22 22.13
CA LYS A 187 24.50 -35.55 21.15
C LYS A 187 24.18 -34.93 19.81
N GLN A 188 25.23 -34.41 19.16
CA GLN A 188 25.16 -33.90 17.80
C GLN A 188 24.71 -35.05 16.88
N VAL A 189 23.76 -34.78 15.97
CA VAL A 189 23.39 -35.75 14.93
C VAL A 189 24.53 -35.88 13.91
N THR A 190 24.66 -37.04 13.27
CA THR A 190 25.86 -37.34 12.47
C THR A 190 25.63 -37.82 11.05
N ASP A 191 24.43 -38.29 10.72
CA ASP A 191 24.09 -38.82 9.39
C ASP A 191 22.89 -38.07 8.79
N THR A 192 23.12 -37.34 7.69
CA THR A 192 22.09 -36.55 7.00
C THR A 192 20.92 -37.39 6.51
N THR A 193 21.11 -38.69 6.25
CA THR A 193 20.07 -39.53 5.63
C THR A 193 18.84 -39.67 6.53
N TYR A 194 18.99 -39.60 7.85
CA TYR A 194 17.87 -39.66 8.79
C TYR A 194 17.18 -38.31 9.01
N TYR A 195 17.65 -37.22 8.42
CA TYR A 195 17.05 -35.88 8.54
C TYR A 195 16.94 -35.24 7.14
N PRO A 196 16.18 -35.85 6.20
CA PRO A 196 16.25 -35.55 4.77
C PRO A 196 15.46 -34.30 4.35
N THR A 197 15.10 -33.43 5.30
CA THR A 197 14.18 -32.29 5.13
C THR A 197 14.84 -31.00 5.59
N TRP A 198 14.42 -29.87 5.02
CA TRP A 198 14.92 -28.53 5.31
C TRP A 198 13.80 -27.66 5.92
N PRO A 199 13.58 -27.72 7.25
CA PRO A 199 12.62 -26.85 7.92
C PRO A 199 13.12 -25.41 7.95
N GLY A 200 12.19 -24.46 7.78
CA GLY A 200 12.42 -23.03 7.89
C GLY A 200 11.41 -22.36 8.84
N ILE A 201 11.90 -21.46 9.68
CA ILE A 201 11.12 -20.42 10.35
C ILE A 201 11.90 -19.12 10.15
N TRP A 202 11.32 -18.21 9.38
CA TRP A 202 12.02 -17.04 8.86
C TRP A 202 11.05 -15.89 8.65
N MET A 203 11.58 -14.74 8.27
CA MET A 203 10.82 -13.52 8.08
C MET A 203 11.24 -12.81 6.81
N MET A 204 10.28 -12.21 6.11
CA MET A 204 10.51 -11.48 4.86
C MET A 204 9.82 -10.12 4.88
N GLY A 205 10.51 -9.07 4.42
CA GLY A 205 9.92 -7.73 4.25
C GLY A 205 8.68 -7.75 3.36
N ASN A 206 7.59 -7.11 3.80
CA ASN A 206 6.24 -7.28 3.24
C ASN A 206 6.10 -6.89 1.76
N LEU A 207 7.04 -6.10 1.21
CA LEU A 207 7.10 -5.75 -0.22
C LEU A 207 7.36 -6.95 -1.14
N GLY A 208 7.79 -8.09 -0.62
CA GLY A 208 7.82 -9.35 -1.35
C GLY A 208 6.96 -10.41 -0.67
N ARG A 209 6.35 -11.30 -1.45
CA ARG A 209 5.68 -12.52 -0.97
C ARG A 209 6.53 -13.70 -1.41
N ALA A 210 7.02 -14.49 -0.44
CA ALA A 210 7.86 -15.64 -0.74
C ALA A 210 7.19 -16.59 -1.73
N ILE A 211 8.01 -17.17 -2.63
CA ILE A 211 7.65 -17.98 -3.81
C ILE A 211 6.80 -17.29 -4.90
N PHE A 212 6.58 -15.96 -4.84
CA PHE A 212 6.01 -15.16 -5.93
C PHE A 212 7.07 -14.27 -6.60
N SER A 213 7.74 -14.80 -7.63
CA SER A 213 8.87 -14.12 -8.29
C SER A 213 8.55 -12.73 -8.86
N GLY A 214 7.29 -12.44 -9.22
CA GLY A 214 6.89 -11.08 -9.61
C GLY A 214 7.15 -10.05 -8.52
N SER A 215 6.80 -10.39 -7.27
CA SER A 215 7.02 -9.54 -6.10
C SER A 215 8.48 -9.52 -5.60
N THR A 216 9.24 -10.60 -5.78
CA THR A 216 10.60 -10.72 -5.21
C THR A 216 11.71 -10.27 -6.17
N ASN A 217 11.50 -10.30 -7.49
CA ASN A 217 12.49 -9.87 -8.48
C ASN A 217 12.90 -8.40 -8.28
N ARG A 218 14.21 -8.16 -8.11
CA ARG A 218 14.82 -6.85 -7.78
C ARG A 218 14.31 -6.22 -6.47
N MET A 219 13.65 -7.00 -5.61
CA MET A 219 13.11 -6.55 -4.32
C MET A 219 13.79 -7.30 -3.17
N TRP A 220 13.84 -8.63 -3.28
CA TRP A 220 14.60 -9.48 -2.37
C TRP A 220 16.07 -9.58 -2.81
N PRO A 221 17.05 -9.58 -1.89
CA PRO A 221 16.97 -9.31 -0.46
C PRO A 221 17.46 -7.88 -0.11
N PHE A 222 16.95 -6.83 -0.77
CA PHE A 222 17.53 -5.49 -0.63
C PHE A 222 17.39 -4.87 0.76
N SER A 223 18.50 -4.32 1.24
CA SER A 223 18.65 -3.56 2.50
C SER A 223 19.58 -2.35 2.25
N TYR A 224 19.22 -1.55 1.25
CA TYR A 224 20.05 -0.49 0.69
C TYR A 224 19.23 0.76 0.40
N ASP A 225 19.67 1.87 0.98
CA ASP A 225 18.96 3.17 1.01
C ASP A 225 19.94 4.31 0.69
N LYS A 226 20.61 4.21 -0.47
CA LYS A 226 21.55 5.21 -0.98
C LYS A 226 21.47 5.35 -2.50
N CYS A 227 21.57 6.58 -2.99
CA CYS A 227 21.72 6.85 -4.43
C CYS A 227 23.20 7.03 -4.79
N GLU A 228 23.88 5.94 -5.14
CA GLU A 228 25.30 5.93 -5.51
C GLU A 228 25.53 5.14 -6.83
N PRO A 229 25.09 5.66 -8.01
CA PRO A 229 25.10 4.90 -9.27
C PRO A 229 26.48 4.39 -9.74
N GLU A 230 27.56 5.04 -9.31
CA GLU A 230 28.95 4.64 -9.59
C GLU A 230 29.42 3.43 -8.75
N ILE A 231 28.71 3.11 -7.65
CA ILE A 231 28.97 1.98 -6.75
C ILE A 231 27.98 0.84 -7.03
N PHE A 232 26.70 1.18 -7.20
CA PHE A 232 25.63 0.23 -7.46
C PHE A 232 24.63 0.80 -8.48
N ASP A 233 24.45 0.11 -9.60
CA ASP A 233 23.51 0.51 -10.65
C ASP A 233 22.06 0.37 -10.16
N PRO A 234 21.31 1.49 -10.01
CA PRO A 234 20.00 1.50 -9.36
C PRO A 234 18.93 0.72 -10.12
N ILE A 235 19.12 0.38 -11.41
CA ILE A 235 18.14 -0.43 -12.17
C ILE A 235 17.92 -1.83 -11.59
N ASN A 236 18.86 -2.29 -10.76
CA ASN A 236 18.85 -3.62 -10.13
C ASN A 236 18.02 -3.68 -8.84
N GLN A 237 17.62 -2.53 -8.28
CA GLN A 237 16.72 -2.42 -7.13
C GLN A 237 15.40 -1.78 -7.57
N ARG A 238 14.27 -2.47 -7.40
CA ARG A 238 12.96 -2.07 -7.95
C ARG A 238 12.42 -0.76 -7.36
N ILE A 239 12.82 -0.44 -6.12
CA ILE A 239 12.53 0.83 -5.45
C ILE A 239 13.88 1.36 -4.94
N SER A 240 14.47 2.31 -5.68
CA SER A 240 15.81 2.83 -5.41
C SER A 240 15.75 4.22 -4.77
N ALA A 241 16.70 4.52 -3.89
CA ALA A 241 16.87 5.86 -3.32
C ALA A 241 17.23 6.94 -4.36
N CYS A 242 17.52 6.56 -5.62
CA CYS A 242 17.67 7.51 -6.73
C CYS A 242 16.35 7.99 -7.36
N ASP A 243 15.20 7.47 -6.92
CA ASP A 243 13.88 7.84 -7.44
C ASP A 243 13.19 8.85 -6.51
N ASP A 244 12.86 10.04 -7.03
CA ASP A 244 12.17 11.10 -6.29
C ASP A 244 10.64 11.07 -6.42
N ASP A 245 10.08 10.22 -7.29
CA ASP A 245 8.64 9.93 -7.38
C ASP A 245 8.37 8.45 -7.74
N PRO A 246 8.71 7.49 -6.84
CA PRO A 246 8.45 6.05 -7.05
C PRO A 246 6.95 5.68 -7.14
N GLY A 247 6.05 6.62 -6.82
CA GLY A 247 4.60 6.43 -6.85
C GLY A 247 4.06 5.45 -5.80
N TYR A 248 2.76 5.15 -5.90
CA TYR A 248 2.07 4.14 -5.06
C TYR A 248 2.34 4.26 -3.55
N GLY A 249 2.23 5.48 -3.01
CA GLY A 249 2.40 5.76 -1.58
C GLY A 249 3.82 5.60 -1.03
N MET A 250 4.83 5.37 -1.89
CA MET A 250 6.23 5.26 -1.47
C MET A 250 6.85 6.62 -1.13
N ASN A 251 7.79 6.61 -0.19
CA ASN A 251 8.56 7.80 0.16
C ASN A 251 9.58 8.12 -0.94
N ALA A 252 9.67 9.40 -1.32
CA ALA A 252 10.68 9.88 -2.26
C ALA A 252 12.11 9.70 -1.74
N ASN A 253 13.04 9.31 -2.62
CA ASN A 253 14.46 9.08 -2.34
C ASN A 253 14.73 8.03 -1.25
N GLN A 254 13.83 7.06 -1.06
CA GLN A 254 14.00 5.94 -0.12
C GLN A 254 14.20 4.62 -0.90
N GLY A 255 15.36 4.00 -0.73
CA GLY A 255 15.65 2.67 -1.24
C GLY A 255 14.99 1.60 -0.37
N ARG A 256 14.23 0.70 -1.00
CA ARG A 256 13.38 -0.28 -0.30
C ARG A 256 13.59 -1.68 -0.85
N GLY A 257 13.10 -2.68 -0.12
CA GLY A 257 13.29 -4.07 -0.49
C GLY A 257 12.41 -5.06 0.27
N ALA A 258 12.74 -6.33 0.10
CA ALA A 258 12.19 -7.44 0.86
C ALA A 258 13.36 -8.28 1.40
N PRO A 259 14.14 -7.76 2.37
CA PRO A 259 15.22 -8.51 3.00
C PRO A 259 14.65 -9.64 3.85
N GLU A 260 15.52 -10.53 4.29
CA GLU A 260 15.14 -11.79 4.94
C GLU A 260 15.97 -12.06 6.21
N ILE A 261 15.30 -12.60 7.22
CA ILE A 261 15.90 -13.00 8.51
C ILE A 261 15.47 -14.42 8.86
N ASP A 262 16.44 -15.32 8.97
CA ASP A 262 16.21 -16.72 9.29
C ASP A 262 16.35 -16.95 10.79
N LEU A 263 15.24 -17.12 11.53
CA LEU A 263 15.28 -17.56 12.93
C LEU A 263 15.90 -18.97 13.00
N LEU A 264 15.45 -19.86 12.12
CA LEU A 264 16.12 -21.11 11.78
C LEU A 264 15.85 -21.42 10.31
N GLU A 265 16.89 -21.75 9.54
CA GLU A 265 16.73 -22.31 8.21
C GLU A 265 17.76 -23.42 8.03
N GLY A 266 17.33 -24.66 7.79
CA GLY A 266 18.24 -25.80 7.66
C GLY A 266 17.80 -27.05 8.40
N GLY A 267 18.04 -28.19 7.75
CA GLY A 267 17.88 -29.52 8.34
C GLY A 267 18.91 -30.49 7.78
N GLY A 268 19.18 -31.55 8.55
CA GLY A 268 20.42 -32.32 8.43
C GLY A 268 21.26 -32.18 9.71
N LEU A 269 22.52 -31.76 9.56
CA LEU A 269 23.50 -31.74 10.67
C LEU A 269 23.72 -30.36 11.32
N ALA A 270 23.17 -29.30 10.73
CA ALA A 270 23.29 -27.92 11.19
C ALA A 270 22.05 -27.10 10.79
N ILE A 271 21.85 -25.99 11.49
CA ILE A 271 20.88 -24.94 11.18
C ILE A 271 21.66 -23.67 10.81
N SER A 272 21.21 -22.95 9.79
CA SER A 272 21.62 -21.57 9.49
C SER A 272 20.79 -20.60 10.33
N SER A 273 21.47 -19.59 10.86
CA SER A 273 20.88 -18.37 11.41
C SER A 273 21.48 -17.20 10.61
N SER A 274 20.63 -16.41 9.94
CA SER A 274 21.03 -15.66 8.74
C SER A 274 20.29 -14.32 8.57
N LEU A 275 20.99 -13.33 7.99
CA LEU A 275 20.41 -12.16 7.33
C LEU A 275 20.74 -12.24 5.84
N GLN A 276 19.73 -12.28 4.97
CA GLN A 276 19.96 -12.14 3.52
C GLN A 276 19.86 -10.67 3.13
N ILE A 277 20.86 -10.19 2.37
CA ILE A 277 21.09 -8.77 2.11
C ILE A 277 21.63 -8.50 0.70
N ALA A 278 21.19 -7.40 0.09
CA ALA A 278 21.69 -6.87 -1.17
C ALA A 278 21.80 -5.34 -1.12
N PRO A 279 22.79 -4.73 -1.82
CA PRO A 279 23.78 -5.36 -2.68
C PRO A 279 24.94 -6.01 -1.89
N GLY A 280 25.22 -7.28 -2.16
CA GLY A 280 26.31 -8.03 -1.51
C GLY A 280 27.70 -7.51 -1.89
N MET A 281 28.72 -7.88 -1.11
CA MET A 281 30.09 -7.40 -1.28
C MET A 281 30.68 -7.69 -2.69
N PRO A 282 31.44 -6.76 -3.28
CA PRO A 282 32.21 -7.04 -4.49
C PRO A 282 33.22 -8.19 -4.29
N THR A 283 33.64 -8.83 -5.38
CA THR A 283 34.65 -9.91 -5.38
C THR A 283 35.94 -9.53 -4.64
N ASP A 284 36.32 -8.25 -4.70
CA ASP A 284 37.49 -7.67 -4.04
C ASP A 284 37.46 -7.77 -2.50
N PHE A 285 36.32 -8.09 -1.88
CA PHE A 285 36.17 -8.26 -0.43
C PHE A 285 35.80 -9.69 0.00
N ARG A 286 35.71 -10.64 -0.94
CA ARG A 286 35.34 -12.05 -0.69
C ARG A 286 36.57 -12.95 -0.49
N LEU A 287 36.35 -14.17 -0.01
CA LEU A 287 37.36 -15.25 0.02
C LEU A 287 38.06 -15.41 -1.35
N PHE A 288 39.36 -15.75 -1.38
CA PHE A 288 40.02 -16.04 -2.66
C PHE A 288 39.49 -17.35 -3.27
N PRO A 289 39.34 -17.44 -4.60
CA PRO A 289 38.91 -18.67 -5.26
C PRO A 289 40.02 -19.73 -5.21
N ALA A 290 39.65 -20.98 -4.95
CA ALA A 290 40.57 -22.11 -5.04
C ALA A 290 41.09 -22.31 -6.48
N ASP A 291 42.38 -22.62 -6.62
CA ASP A 291 43.00 -22.92 -7.91
C ASP A 291 42.64 -24.33 -8.41
N ALA A 292 41.41 -24.45 -8.90
CA ALA A 292 40.82 -25.66 -9.47
C ALA A 292 41.57 -26.24 -10.70
N LYS A 293 42.60 -25.55 -11.23
CA LYS A 293 43.39 -26.00 -12.40
C LYS A 293 44.87 -26.24 -12.11
N GLY A 294 45.41 -25.68 -11.03
CA GLY A 294 46.76 -25.93 -10.53
C GLY A 294 46.75 -26.67 -9.19
N VAL A 295 47.02 -25.98 -8.09
CA VAL A 295 47.35 -26.65 -6.80
C VAL A 295 46.20 -27.43 -6.18
N ASP A 296 44.96 -27.01 -6.44
CA ASP A 296 43.73 -27.63 -5.93
C ASP A 296 43.01 -28.48 -6.99
N ALA A 297 43.63 -28.75 -8.15
CA ALA A 297 43.04 -29.57 -9.21
C ALA A 297 42.65 -31.01 -8.76
N THR A 298 43.23 -31.51 -7.66
CA THR A 298 42.86 -32.80 -7.05
C THR A 298 41.63 -32.74 -6.14
N ASN A 299 41.29 -31.57 -5.62
CA ASN A 299 40.07 -31.30 -4.86
C ASN A 299 39.56 -29.86 -5.16
N PRO A 300 38.92 -29.62 -6.33
CA PRO A 300 38.43 -28.29 -6.70
C PRO A 300 37.37 -27.70 -5.75
N TYR A 301 36.85 -28.51 -4.83
CA TYR A 301 35.81 -28.18 -3.86
C TYR A 301 36.34 -28.04 -2.43
N CYS A 302 37.67 -27.96 -2.28
CA CYS A 302 38.39 -27.89 -1.00
C CYS A 302 37.93 -26.77 -0.04
N VAL A 303 37.29 -25.72 -0.58
CA VAL A 303 36.76 -24.58 0.19
C VAL A 303 35.73 -25.06 1.21
N TYR A 304 34.88 -26.04 0.85
CA TYR A 304 33.86 -26.60 1.74
C TYR A 304 34.43 -27.51 2.83
N THR A 305 35.67 -27.99 2.64
CA THR A 305 36.41 -28.84 3.59
C THR A 305 37.50 -28.07 4.34
N TYR A 306 37.71 -26.79 4.03
CA TYR A 306 38.74 -25.92 4.60
C TYR A 306 40.17 -26.48 4.48
N ASP A 307 40.43 -27.24 3.41
CA ASP A 307 41.69 -27.97 3.15
C ASP A 307 42.37 -27.61 1.80
N CYS A 308 42.00 -26.48 1.20
CA CYS A 308 42.67 -25.94 0.01
C CYS A 308 44.15 -25.68 0.26
N LYS A 309 44.95 -25.86 -0.79
CA LYS A 309 46.37 -25.52 -0.84
C LYS A 309 46.59 -24.10 -1.37
N THR A 310 45.61 -23.51 -2.06
CA THR A 310 45.63 -22.08 -2.38
C THR A 310 45.58 -21.26 -1.09
N ASP A 311 46.54 -20.36 -0.91
CA ASP A 311 46.55 -19.44 0.23
C ASP A 311 45.33 -18.52 0.19
N GLY A 312 44.64 -18.36 1.31
CA GLY A 312 43.48 -17.48 1.40
C GLY A 312 42.18 -18.02 0.80
N ALA A 313 42.17 -19.27 0.33
CA ALA A 313 40.98 -19.96 -0.18
C ALA A 313 40.25 -20.81 0.88
N ASN A 314 40.80 -20.95 2.09
CA ASN A 314 40.15 -21.67 3.19
C ASN A 314 39.30 -20.75 4.06
N LEU A 315 39.91 -19.71 4.61
CA LEU A 315 39.25 -18.79 5.54
C LEU A 315 39.62 -17.35 5.23
N ILE A 316 38.67 -16.46 5.51
CA ILE A 316 38.78 -15.04 5.18
C ILE A 316 39.84 -14.39 6.06
N ASP A 317 40.68 -13.55 5.47
CA ASP A 317 41.85 -12.93 6.10
C ASP A 317 42.88 -13.91 6.71
N VAL A 318 42.87 -15.19 6.29
CA VAL A 318 43.81 -16.25 6.71
C VAL A 318 44.48 -16.91 5.49
N PRO A 319 45.82 -16.86 5.32
CA PRO A 319 46.81 -16.22 6.19
C PRO A 319 46.75 -14.69 6.13
N ALA A 320 46.91 -14.04 7.30
CA ALA A 320 46.81 -12.58 7.42
C ALA A 320 47.87 -11.84 6.59
N SER A 321 49.08 -12.40 6.48
CA SER A 321 50.15 -11.85 5.65
C SER A 321 49.88 -11.96 4.15
N TYR A 322 49.12 -12.97 3.71
CA TYR A 322 48.76 -13.16 2.31
C TYR A 322 47.71 -12.12 1.90
N TYR A 323 46.59 -12.02 2.62
CA TYR A 323 45.56 -11.00 2.38
C TYR A 323 46.13 -9.57 2.40
N LYS A 324 46.97 -9.25 3.39
CA LYS A 324 47.65 -7.94 3.47
C LYS A 324 48.57 -7.66 2.27
N LYS A 325 49.19 -8.70 1.68
CA LYS A 325 50.07 -8.56 0.51
C LYS A 325 49.29 -8.41 -0.79
N GLU A 326 48.24 -9.22 -0.98
CA GLU A 326 47.49 -9.27 -2.25
C GLU A 326 46.43 -8.17 -2.38
N ARG A 327 45.84 -7.69 -1.26
CA ARG A 327 44.78 -6.65 -1.29
C ARG A 327 45.13 -5.37 -0.52
N GLY A 328 45.81 -5.49 0.61
CA GLY A 328 46.19 -4.34 1.44
C GLY A 328 45.07 -3.73 2.28
N HIS A 329 43.85 -4.27 2.21
CA HIS A 329 42.71 -3.93 3.08
C HIS A 329 42.09 -5.20 3.69
N LYS A 330 41.10 -5.01 4.56
CA LYS A 330 40.32 -6.08 5.21
C LYS A 330 39.25 -6.65 4.27
N SER A 331 38.80 -7.87 4.57
CA SER A 331 37.80 -8.61 3.78
C SER A 331 36.59 -8.98 4.64
N TRP A 332 35.41 -9.09 4.03
CA TRP A 332 34.15 -9.54 4.67
C TRP A 332 33.58 -8.68 5.80
N TYR A 333 32.40 -9.04 6.28
CA TYR A 333 31.75 -8.41 7.43
C TYR A 333 32.62 -8.57 8.69
N GLN A 334 32.66 -7.54 9.54
CA GLN A 334 33.53 -7.48 10.73
C GLN A 334 32.68 -7.49 12.01
N GLY A 335 33.25 -7.93 13.14
CA GLY A 335 32.60 -7.82 14.45
C GLY A 335 31.42 -8.77 14.68
N LEU A 336 31.28 -9.81 13.85
CA LEU A 336 30.25 -10.84 14.01
C LEU A 336 30.47 -11.60 15.33
N ARG A 337 29.37 -11.87 16.06
CA ARG A 337 29.41 -12.42 17.43
C ARG A 337 28.91 -13.85 17.47
N TYR A 338 29.70 -14.76 18.02
CA TYR A 338 29.40 -16.20 18.06
C TYR A 338 29.50 -16.76 19.47
N ALA A 339 28.54 -17.57 19.90
CA ALA A 339 28.48 -18.16 21.24
C ALA A 339 28.05 -19.64 21.21
N ALA A 340 28.47 -20.39 22.23
CA ALA A 340 28.35 -21.84 22.24
C ALA A 340 26.90 -22.33 22.36
N ASN A 341 26.52 -23.32 21.54
CA ASN A 341 25.27 -24.04 21.72
C ASN A 341 25.38 -24.94 22.97
N ASN A 342 24.74 -24.51 24.05
CA ASN A 342 24.82 -25.12 25.37
C ASN A 342 24.04 -26.44 25.51
N ASN A 343 23.13 -26.75 24.59
CA ASN A 343 22.32 -27.97 24.64
C ASN A 343 23.10 -29.22 24.16
N CYS A 344 24.20 -29.00 23.43
CA CYS A 344 25.15 -30.07 23.06
C CYS A 344 25.99 -30.56 24.24
N ALA A 345 26.28 -31.86 24.24
CA ALA A 345 27.21 -32.48 25.17
C ALA A 345 28.64 -31.93 25.00
N LYS A 346 29.31 -31.68 26.12
CA LYS A 346 30.68 -31.16 26.18
C LYS A 346 31.71 -32.18 25.65
N SER A 347 32.76 -31.66 25.01
CA SER A 347 33.98 -32.39 24.64
C SER A 347 35.21 -31.58 25.04
N GLY A 348 36.12 -32.19 25.81
CA GLY A 348 37.38 -31.55 26.21
C GLY A 348 38.26 -31.13 25.03
N THR A 349 38.13 -31.80 23.87
CA THR A 349 38.87 -31.48 22.64
C THR A 349 38.40 -30.19 21.95
N LYS A 350 37.21 -29.69 22.28
CA LYS A 350 36.64 -28.44 21.73
C LYS A 350 36.87 -27.23 22.64
N VAL A 351 37.44 -27.41 23.84
CA VAL A 351 37.66 -26.33 24.80
C VAL A 351 38.78 -25.40 24.32
N GLN A 352 38.51 -24.10 24.34
CA GLN A 352 39.48 -23.05 24.00
C GLN A 352 39.81 -22.15 25.19
N SER A 353 40.97 -21.50 25.13
CA SER A 353 41.33 -20.39 26.02
C SER A 353 41.37 -19.09 25.23
N PHE A 354 40.65 -18.07 25.71
CA PHE A 354 40.71 -16.70 25.17
C PHE A 354 42.15 -16.20 25.05
N SER A 355 42.98 -16.40 26.08
CA SER A 355 44.38 -15.92 26.08
C SER A 355 45.22 -16.48 24.94
N THR A 356 44.94 -17.72 24.51
CA THR A 356 45.69 -18.41 23.46
C THR A 356 45.20 -17.96 22.08
N VAL A 357 43.88 -18.00 21.87
CA VAL A 357 43.26 -17.62 20.59
C VAL A 357 43.48 -16.14 20.30
N ASN A 358 43.25 -15.26 21.28
CA ASN A 358 43.44 -13.82 21.11
C ASN A 358 44.90 -13.46 20.79
N ALA A 359 45.88 -14.13 21.43
CA ALA A 359 47.30 -13.94 21.10
C ALA A 359 47.63 -14.36 19.66
N SER A 360 47.03 -15.44 19.17
CA SER A 360 47.18 -15.90 17.77
C SER A 360 46.55 -14.93 16.78
N VAL A 361 45.30 -14.53 16.99
CA VAL A 361 44.60 -13.55 16.14
C VAL A 361 45.33 -12.20 16.13
N THR A 362 45.77 -11.71 17.29
CA THR A 362 46.54 -10.45 17.42
C THR A 362 47.89 -10.50 16.69
N ALA A 363 48.57 -11.66 16.69
CA ALA A 363 49.82 -11.84 15.94
C ALA A 363 49.61 -11.89 14.42
N GLY A 364 48.39 -12.22 13.98
CA GLY A 364 48.05 -12.52 12.59
C GLY A 364 48.39 -13.97 12.27
N ILE A 365 47.36 -14.77 11.97
CA ILE A 365 47.50 -16.20 11.66
C ILE A 365 48.32 -16.36 10.37
N THR A 366 49.33 -17.23 10.42
CA THR A 366 50.30 -17.45 9.32
C THR A 366 50.05 -18.74 8.55
N GLU A 367 49.31 -19.66 9.18
CA GLU A 367 48.88 -20.94 8.69
C GLU A 367 47.74 -20.77 7.68
N ASN A 368 47.69 -21.59 6.62
CA ASN A 368 46.57 -21.59 5.67
C ASN A 368 45.33 -22.34 6.19
N SER A 369 45.36 -22.87 7.42
CA SER A 369 44.22 -23.56 8.03
C SER A 369 44.17 -23.34 9.55
N CYS A 370 42.95 -23.42 10.10
CA CYS A 370 42.68 -23.13 11.50
C CYS A 370 42.73 -24.38 12.39
N THR A 371 43.11 -24.16 13.65
CA THR A 371 43.08 -25.15 14.73
C THR A 371 42.35 -24.56 15.94
N THR A 372 42.01 -25.40 16.91
CA THR A 372 41.40 -24.95 18.18
C THR A 372 42.31 -24.03 19.01
N ALA A 373 43.60 -23.93 18.69
CA ALA A 373 44.55 -23.02 19.35
C ALA A 373 44.84 -21.74 18.52
N THR A 374 44.72 -21.79 17.19
CA THR A 374 45.10 -20.66 16.32
C THR A 374 43.95 -19.71 15.98
N CYS A 375 42.71 -20.19 15.97
CA CYS A 375 41.55 -19.40 15.54
C CYS A 375 40.37 -19.49 16.51
N PRO A 376 39.42 -18.54 16.48
CA PRO A 376 38.15 -18.64 17.20
C PRO A 376 37.37 -19.90 16.79
N ALA A 377 36.54 -20.44 17.68
CA ALA A 377 35.74 -21.64 17.41
C ALA A 377 34.69 -21.42 16.30
N SER A 378 34.37 -20.17 15.99
CA SER A 378 33.54 -19.80 14.84
C SER A 378 34.27 -19.89 13.49
N LEU A 379 35.59 -20.04 13.47
CA LEU A 379 36.46 -19.89 12.29
C LEU A 379 36.47 -18.47 11.68
N ASP A 380 35.76 -17.51 12.27
CA ASP A 380 35.85 -16.10 11.92
C ASP A 380 36.95 -15.42 12.76
N VAL A 381 37.99 -14.92 12.09
CA VAL A 381 39.11 -14.19 12.69
C VAL A 381 38.89 -12.68 12.77
N ASN A 382 37.82 -12.19 12.14
CA ASN A 382 37.33 -10.81 12.19
C ASN A 382 36.14 -10.64 13.16
N GLY A 383 35.68 -11.74 13.76
CA GLY A 383 34.61 -11.76 14.74
C GLY A 383 35.00 -11.11 16.07
N ASP A 384 33.99 -10.70 16.82
CA ASP A 384 34.12 -10.13 18.17
C ASP A 384 34.64 -11.20 19.15
N LEU A 385 35.59 -10.81 20.02
CA LEU A 385 36.19 -11.65 21.08
C LEU A 385 36.05 -11.04 22.49
N ASP A 386 35.29 -9.95 22.65
CA ASP A 386 35.03 -9.33 23.94
C ASP A 386 34.05 -10.17 24.78
N PHE A 387 33.80 -9.71 26.02
CA PHE A 387 32.86 -10.37 26.93
C PHE A 387 31.43 -10.34 26.37
N ILE A 388 30.75 -11.49 26.45
CA ILE A 388 29.33 -11.58 26.13
C ILE A 388 28.55 -10.61 27.02
N ASP A 389 27.81 -9.71 26.39
CA ASP A 389 27.02 -8.65 27.03
C ASP A 389 27.84 -7.79 28.03
N GLY A 390 29.15 -7.62 27.76
CA GLY A 390 30.07 -6.79 28.56
C GLY A 390 30.31 -7.29 30.00
N THR A 391 29.88 -8.51 30.35
CA THR A 391 29.89 -9.01 31.73
C THR A 391 30.32 -10.47 31.85
N GLY A 392 30.64 -10.90 33.07
CA GLY A 392 30.93 -12.31 33.36
C GLY A 392 32.35 -12.75 32.96
N LYS A 393 32.45 -13.91 32.30
CA LYS A 393 33.73 -14.59 31.96
C LYS A 393 33.73 -15.27 30.59
N ASN A 394 32.60 -15.27 29.89
CA ASN A 394 32.49 -15.88 28.58
C ASN A 394 32.79 -14.82 27.53
N HIS A 395 33.54 -15.20 26.51
CA HIS A 395 33.88 -14.34 25.39
C HIS A 395 33.11 -14.79 24.15
N TRP A 396 32.77 -13.84 23.28
CA TRP A 396 32.38 -14.16 21.90
C TRP A 396 33.52 -14.91 21.19
N GLY A 397 33.19 -15.76 20.22
CA GLY A 397 34.13 -16.55 19.43
C GLY A 397 34.89 -17.68 20.17
N ILE A 398 34.90 -17.72 21.51
CA ILE A 398 35.70 -18.66 22.31
C ILE A 398 34.83 -19.79 22.90
N ASN A 399 35.08 -21.04 22.48
CA ASN A 399 34.41 -22.22 23.04
C ASN A 399 34.98 -22.63 24.41
N SER A 400 34.75 -21.83 25.45
CA SER A 400 35.29 -22.07 26.80
C SER A 400 34.68 -23.28 27.52
N ASN A 401 33.52 -23.77 27.08
CA ASN A 401 32.80 -24.88 27.72
C ASN A 401 32.87 -26.22 26.95
N GLY A 402 33.38 -26.19 25.71
CA GLY A 402 33.61 -27.36 24.86
C GLY A 402 32.35 -27.97 24.23
N THR A 403 31.23 -27.25 24.10
CA THR A 403 30.01 -27.79 23.47
C THR A 403 30.04 -27.63 21.93
N CYS A 404 28.90 -27.79 21.24
CA CYS A 404 28.79 -27.39 19.84
C CYS A 404 28.94 -25.86 19.72
N PHE A 405 29.55 -25.40 18.65
CA PHE A 405 29.80 -23.97 18.43
C PHE A 405 29.33 -23.60 17.01
N PRO A 406 28.59 -22.49 16.84
CA PRO A 406 28.26 -21.93 15.53
C PRO A 406 29.53 -21.55 14.77
N ILE A 407 29.66 -21.99 13.53
CA ILE A 407 30.73 -21.57 12.63
C ILE A 407 30.22 -20.49 11.68
N MET A 408 31.09 -19.57 11.27
CA MET A 408 30.82 -18.66 10.18
C MET A 408 30.49 -19.47 8.93
N ASN A 409 29.34 -19.19 8.33
CA ASN A 409 29.04 -19.62 6.98
C ASN A 409 29.43 -18.46 6.07
N SER A 410 30.66 -18.46 5.58
CA SER A 410 31.15 -17.48 4.60
C SER A 410 30.56 -17.77 3.22
N TYR A 411 29.23 -17.74 3.15
CA TYR A 411 28.45 -17.94 1.94
C TYR A 411 28.95 -16.97 0.89
N MET A 412 29.47 -17.48 -0.23
CA MET A 412 30.07 -16.65 -1.28
C MET A 412 29.03 -15.78 -2.03
N GLY A 413 27.79 -15.72 -1.55
CA GLY A 413 26.69 -15.04 -2.19
C GLY A 413 26.21 -15.80 -3.42
N ALA A 414 25.16 -15.26 -4.07
CA ALA A 414 24.87 -15.60 -5.45
C ALA A 414 24.86 -14.32 -6.29
N TYR A 415 25.29 -14.45 -7.54
CA TYR A 415 25.14 -13.40 -8.54
C TYR A 415 23.83 -13.63 -9.29
N LEU A 416 22.81 -12.86 -8.93
CA LEU A 416 21.48 -12.94 -9.52
C LEU A 416 21.49 -12.22 -10.87
N CYS A 417 20.85 -12.82 -11.88
CA CYS A 417 20.83 -12.30 -13.25
C CYS A 417 19.49 -12.59 -13.94
N ASP A 418 19.09 -11.69 -14.83
CA ASP A 418 18.04 -11.98 -15.81
C ASP A 418 18.47 -13.07 -16.83
N PRO A 419 17.53 -13.78 -17.49
CA PRO A 419 17.83 -14.83 -18.48
C PRO A 419 18.66 -14.39 -19.69
N ASP A 420 18.69 -13.10 -20.04
CA ASP A 420 19.39 -12.58 -21.20
C ASP A 420 20.77 -11.98 -20.88
N ASN A 421 21.14 -12.00 -19.60
CA ASN A 421 22.38 -11.44 -19.09
C ASN A 421 23.60 -12.23 -19.58
N SER A 422 24.70 -11.53 -19.87
CA SER A 422 25.94 -12.12 -20.37
C SER A 422 27.14 -11.90 -19.44
N ASP A 423 26.92 -11.46 -18.20
CA ASP A 423 27.98 -11.34 -17.21
C ASP A 423 28.52 -12.72 -16.81
N GLY A 424 29.85 -12.88 -16.82
CA GLY A 424 30.50 -14.17 -16.52
C GLY A 424 30.31 -14.69 -15.09
N ARG A 425 29.74 -13.88 -14.18
CA ARG A 425 29.38 -14.28 -12.82
C ARG A 425 28.01 -14.95 -12.71
N CYS A 426 27.12 -14.77 -13.70
CA CYS A 426 25.82 -15.45 -13.73
C CYS A 426 26.02 -16.97 -13.75
N ALA A 427 25.12 -17.74 -13.12
CA ALA A 427 25.23 -19.20 -13.08
C ALA A 427 25.10 -19.87 -14.47
N SER A 428 24.39 -19.22 -15.41
CA SER A 428 24.23 -19.67 -16.81
C SER A 428 24.16 -18.44 -17.73
N PRO A 429 25.31 -17.82 -18.05
CA PRO A 429 25.33 -16.58 -18.83
C PRO A 429 24.92 -16.83 -20.29
N ARG A 430 24.06 -15.97 -20.83
CA ARG A 430 23.61 -16.05 -22.21
C ARG A 430 24.78 -15.79 -23.16
N ASN A 431 25.16 -16.81 -23.92
CA ASN A 431 26.19 -16.69 -24.96
C ASN A 431 25.74 -15.76 -26.11
N SER A 432 26.69 -15.24 -26.88
CA SER A 432 26.42 -14.28 -27.96
C SER A 432 25.61 -14.84 -29.14
N THR A 433 25.48 -16.16 -29.28
CA THR A 433 24.73 -16.82 -30.36
C THR A 433 23.29 -17.16 -29.99
N THR A 434 22.97 -17.24 -28.70
CA THR A 434 21.60 -17.41 -28.21
C THR A 434 20.84 -16.08 -28.32
N ALA A 435 19.73 -16.09 -29.06
CA ALA A 435 18.86 -14.91 -29.18
C ALA A 435 18.25 -14.53 -27.82
N LYS A 436 18.04 -13.23 -27.59
CA LYS A 436 17.39 -12.74 -26.38
C LYS A 436 15.95 -13.25 -26.27
N ALA A 437 15.58 -13.74 -25.09
CA ALA A 437 14.23 -14.14 -24.73
C ALA A 437 13.31 -12.93 -24.53
N ASN A 438 13.83 -11.85 -23.95
CA ASN A 438 13.12 -10.66 -23.45
C ASN A 438 11.96 -11.05 -22.50
N ALA A 439 12.21 -12.02 -21.62
CA ALA A 439 11.21 -12.58 -20.70
C ALA A 439 10.93 -11.69 -19.47
N MET A 440 11.86 -10.77 -19.17
CA MET A 440 11.79 -9.81 -18.06
C MET A 440 12.71 -8.62 -18.34
N ASP A 441 12.65 -7.59 -17.51
CA ASP A 441 13.59 -6.47 -17.53
C ASP A 441 15.03 -6.95 -17.20
N PRO A 442 16.07 -6.37 -17.82
CA PRO A 442 17.45 -6.69 -17.48
C PRO A 442 17.80 -6.36 -16.03
N PHE A 443 18.54 -7.25 -15.37
CA PHE A 443 19.20 -6.97 -14.10
C PHE A 443 20.38 -7.92 -13.89
N ASN A 444 21.40 -7.45 -13.18
CA ASN A 444 22.29 -8.35 -12.45
C ASN A 444 22.82 -7.70 -11.17
N TYR A 445 22.93 -8.45 -10.08
CA TYR A 445 23.49 -7.97 -8.83
C TYR A 445 23.98 -9.12 -7.95
N GLN A 446 24.93 -8.79 -7.08
CA GLN A 446 25.39 -9.67 -6.02
C GLN A 446 24.45 -9.57 -4.82
N MET A 447 24.12 -10.70 -4.19
CA MET A 447 23.56 -10.75 -2.83
C MET A 447 24.48 -11.50 -1.88
N ASP A 448 24.26 -11.35 -0.59
CA ASP A 448 24.95 -12.04 0.51
C ASP A 448 23.96 -12.61 1.53
N ALA A 449 24.44 -13.58 2.31
CA ALA A 449 23.81 -14.04 3.54
C ALA A 449 24.83 -13.95 4.69
N ILE A 450 24.69 -12.98 5.59
CA ILE A 450 25.48 -12.93 6.83
C ILE A 450 24.94 -14.04 7.72
N SER A 451 25.65 -15.16 7.78
CA SER A 451 25.10 -16.40 8.31
C SER A 451 26.06 -17.17 9.20
N SER A 452 25.50 -17.92 10.14
CA SER A 452 26.23 -18.88 10.94
C SER A 452 25.53 -20.24 10.94
N ASN A 453 26.28 -21.27 10.57
CA ASN A 453 25.82 -22.65 10.62
C ASN A 453 26.17 -23.24 11.99
N TRP A 454 25.17 -23.61 12.78
CA TRP A 454 25.39 -24.19 14.10
C TRP A 454 25.03 -25.68 14.15
N PRO A 455 25.93 -26.56 14.64
CA PRO A 455 25.67 -27.99 14.71
C PRO A 455 24.48 -28.31 15.62
N ILE A 456 23.57 -29.15 15.12
CA ILE A 456 22.33 -29.49 15.81
C ILE A 456 22.47 -30.80 16.61
N HIS A 457 21.75 -30.88 17.73
CA HIS A 457 21.69 -32.07 18.59
C HIS A 457 20.33 -32.77 18.44
N LEU A 458 20.29 -34.09 18.66
CA LEU A 458 19.10 -34.93 18.47
C LEU A 458 17.84 -34.43 19.22
N GLY A 459 18.03 -33.66 20.29
CA GLY A 459 16.95 -32.99 21.03
C GLY A 459 15.98 -32.23 20.13
N ALA A 460 16.47 -31.54 19.09
CA ALA A 460 15.66 -30.75 18.15
C ALA A 460 14.67 -31.59 17.32
N TYR A 461 15.03 -32.84 17.01
CA TYR A 461 14.20 -33.78 16.25
C TYR A 461 13.31 -34.66 17.15
N THR A 462 13.65 -34.76 18.43
CA THR A 462 12.99 -35.66 19.42
C THR A 462 12.25 -34.91 20.52
N GLY A 463 11.99 -33.62 20.34
CA GLY A 463 11.21 -32.77 21.23
C GLY A 463 11.32 -31.30 20.86
N PHE A 464 10.61 -30.45 21.59
CA PHE A 464 10.59 -29.01 21.38
C PHE A 464 11.82 -28.31 21.96
N LEU A 465 12.39 -27.37 21.20
CA LEU A 465 13.37 -26.37 21.65
C LEU A 465 12.79 -24.96 21.49
N THR A 466 13.31 -23.99 22.25
CA THR A 466 12.90 -22.58 22.16
C THR A 466 13.89 -21.80 21.31
N TYR A 467 13.51 -21.47 20.08
CA TYR A 467 14.27 -20.62 19.17
C TYR A 467 13.87 -19.17 19.40
N GLN A 468 14.84 -18.27 19.52
CA GLN A 468 14.63 -16.87 19.86
C GLN A 468 15.47 -15.96 18.96
N LEU A 469 14.89 -14.85 18.53
CA LEU A 469 15.58 -13.77 17.81
C LEU A 469 15.20 -12.44 18.47
N GLU A 470 16.16 -11.71 19.03
CA GLU A 470 16.01 -10.28 19.26
C GLU A 470 16.44 -9.51 18.01
N TRP A 471 15.60 -8.60 17.53
CA TRP A 471 15.88 -7.72 16.41
C TRP A 471 15.56 -6.27 16.81
N VAL A 472 16.53 -5.38 16.61
CA VAL A 472 16.41 -3.93 16.82
C VAL A 472 16.85 -3.24 15.54
N THR A 473 16.03 -2.31 15.04
CA THR A 473 16.32 -1.55 13.81
C THR A 473 17.24 -0.35 14.10
N GLY A 474 17.65 0.35 13.04
CA GLY A 474 18.39 1.60 13.17
C GLY A 474 19.91 1.44 13.27
N THR A 475 20.60 2.56 13.42
CA THR A 475 22.07 2.68 13.44
C THR A 475 22.72 2.02 14.66
N ASN A 476 22.00 1.94 15.79
CA ASN A 476 22.40 1.21 17.00
C ASN A 476 21.80 -0.21 17.05
N GLY A 477 21.19 -0.67 15.96
CA GLY A 477 20.43 -1.91 15.87
C GLY A 477 21.29 -3.19 15.94
N TYR A 478 20.61 -4.33 16.11
CA TYR A 478 21.23 -5.65 16.09
C TYR A 478 20.20 -6.76 15.81
N ALA A 479 20.67 -7.91 15.33
CA ALA A 479 19.94 -9.16 15.27
C ALA A 479 20.71 -10.20 16.11
N ARG A 480 20.06 -10.83 17.10
CA ARG A 480 20.67 -11.78 18.05
C ARG A 480 19.84 -13.04 18.16
N TRP A 481 20.40 -14.16 17.71
CA TRP A 481 19.84 -15.49 17.82
C TRP A 481 20.18 -16.12 19.15
N MET A 482 19.18 -16.74 19.76
CA MET A 482 19.27 -17.45 21.03
C MET A 482 18.55 -18.80 20.92
N LEU A 483 19.06 -19.78 21.67
CA LEU A 483 18.45 -21.08 21.86
C LEU A 483 18.29 -21.32 23.36
N ASP A 484 17.05 -21.53 23.80
CA ASP A 484 16.66 -21.61 25.21
C ASP A 484 17.31 -20.48 26.05
N SER A 485 17.22 -19.25 25.54
CA SER A 485 17.77 -18.01 26.11
C SER A 485 19.31 -17.94 26.27
N SER A 486 20.05 -18.87 25.67
CA SER A 486 21.50 -18.74 25.47
C SER A 486 21.80 -18.11 24.10
N PRO A 487 22.69 -17.10 23.98
CA PRO A 487 23.10 -16.58 22.67
C PRO A 487 23.81 -17.66 21.83
N LEU A 488 23.57 -17.60 20.52
CA LEU A 488 24.26 -18.39 19.51
C LEU A 488 25.03 -17.50 18.53
N PHE A 489 24.35 -16.51 17.96
CA PHE A 489 24.88 -15.62 16.93
C PHE A 489 24.33 -14.21 17.14
N GLU A 490 25.11 -13.17 16.86
CA GLU A 490 24.66 -11.78 16.87
C GLU A 490 25.36 -10.98 15.77
N VAL A 491 24.58 -10.16 15.06
CA VAL A 491 25.02 -9.23 14.02
C VAL A 491 24.57 -7.83 14.45
N THR A 492 25.51 -6.92 14.66
CA THR A 492 25.21 -5.52 14.97
C THR A 492 25.06 -4.69 13.69
N ALA A 493 24.45 -3.52 13.79
CA ALA A 493 24.35 -2.58 12.67
C ALA A 493 25.72 -2.23 12.05
N ASP A 494 26.73 -2.06 12.91
CA ASP A 494 28.12 -1.80 12.51
C ASP A 494 28.68 -2.83 11.52
N ALA A 495 28.25 -4.11 11.59
CA ALA A 495 28.83 -5.18 10.79
C ALA A 495 28.67 -4.95 9.27
N PHE A 496 27.61 -4.25 8.85
CA PHE A 496 27.29 -3.97 7.45
C PHE A 496 27.14 -2.47 7.12
N SER A 497 27.13 -1.56 8.11
CA SER A 497 27.29 -0.13 7.89
C SER A 497 28.76 0.28 7.80
N ASN A 498 29.64 -0.34 8.62
CA ASN A 498 31.09 -0.10 8.62
C ASN A 498 31.85 -1.20 7.87
N VAL A 499 31.45 -1.49 6.63
CA VAL A 499 32.10 -2.53 5.81
C VAL A 499 33.54 -2.15 5.42
N PRO A 500 34.46 -3.11 5.25
CA PRO A 500 35.81 -2.82 4.77
C PRO A 500 35.78 -2.13 3.40
N GLN A 501 36.62 -1.11 3.24
CA GLN A 501 36.78 -0.36 1.99
C GLN A 501 38.17 -0.57 1.39
N ASN A 502 38.22 -0.53 0.05
CA ASN A 502 39.45 -0.40 -0.72
C ASN A 502 39.73 1.08 -1.01
N ALA A 503 40.80 1.40 -1.73
CA ALA A 503 41.18 2.78 -2.04
C ALA A 503 40.13 3.58 -2.88
N ASN A 504 39.14 2.90 -3.47
CA ASN A 504 38.08 3.49 -4.27
C ASN A 504 36.73 3.57 -3.53
N ASN A 505 36.66 3.12 -2.26
CA ASN A 505 35.43 2.98 -1.47
C ASN A 505 34.33 2.18 -2.20
N SER A 506 34.70 1.12 -2.92
CA SER A 506 33.76 0.41 -3.81
C SER A 506 32.89 -0.65 -3.12
N ASN A 507 32.86 -0.73 -1.79
CA ASN A 507 32.00 -1.67 -1.06
C ASN A 507 30.73 -0.93 -0.59
N PRO A 508 29.53 -1.29 -1.06
CA PRO A 508 28.31 -0.59 -0.67
C PRO A 508 27.96 -0.84 0.80
N GLU A 509 27.91 0.25 1.57
CA GLU A 509 27.39 0.30 2.94
C GLU A 509 25.88 0.05 2.94
N LYS A 510 25.38 -0.72 3.91
CA LYS A 510 23.97 -1.17 3.97
C LYS A 510 23.29 -0.61 5.21
N VAL A 511 21.96 -0.67 5.24
CA VAL A 511 21.16 -0.30 6.41
C VAL A 511 20.73 -1.53 7.20
N MET A 512 20.49 -1.36 8.51
CA MET A 512 19.89 -2.44 9.31
C MET A 512 18.50 -2.74 8.75
N LEU A 513 18.16 -4.02 8.67
CA LEU A 513 16.86 -4.46 8.16
C LEU A 513 15.78 -3.74 8.98
N ALA A 514 14.94 -2.99 8.28
CA ALA A 514 13.95 -2.09 8.85
C ALA A 514 12.57 -2.18 8.17
N GLU A 515 12.41 -3.00 7.13
CA GLU A 515 11.11 -3.28 6.50
C GLU A 515 10.13 -3.91 7.51
N PRO A 516 8.81 -3.65 7.42
CA PRO A 516 7.82 -4.45 8.13
C PRO A 516 7.87 -5.89 7.62
N MET A 517 8.22 -6.84 8.48
CA MET A 517 8.42 -8.22 8.09
C MET A 517 7.23 -9.10 8.44
N SER A 518 6.90 -10.02 7.55
CA SER A 518 5.94 -11.10 7.77
C SER A 518 6.66 -12.39 8.19
N ILE A 519 6.01 -13.21 9.01
CA ILE A 519 6.55 -14.50 9.49
C ILE A 519 6.18 -15.60 8.51
N ILE A 520 7.13 -16.47 8.21
CA ILE A 520 6.98 -17.61 7.30
C ILE A 520 7.51 -18.86 7.99
N PHE A 521 6.81 -19.99 7.82
CA PHE A 521 7.31 -21.31 8.16
C PHE A 521 6.93 -22.35 7.10
N ASN A 522 7.91 -23.19 6.77
CA ASN A 522 7.80 -24.20 5.72
C ASN A 522 8.71 -25.40 6.02
N VAL A 523 8.51 -26.50 5.28
CA VAL A 523 9.49 -27.59 5.18
C VAL A 523 9.77 -27.84 3.71
N ALA A 524 10.99 -27.53 3.29
CA ALA A 524 11.49 -27.70 1.93
C ALA A 524 12.33 -28.99 1.79
N LEU A 525 12.58 -29.45 0.55
CA LEU A 525 13.46 -30.58 0.25
C LEU A 525 14.22 -30.29 -1.05
N SER A 526 15.43 -29.74 -0.96
CA SER A 526 16.21 -29.39 -2.16
C SER A 526 17.21 -30.48 -2.56
N SER A 527 17.35 -30.66 -3.87
CA SER A 527 18.46 -31.42 -4.51
C SER A 527 19.84 -30.79 -4.29
N SER A 528 19.86 -29.48 -4.00
CA SER A 528 21.06 -28.69 -3.70
C SER A 528 21.42 -28.68 -2.22
N TRP A 529 20.43 -28.88 -1.33
CA TRP A 529 20.55 -28.63 0.12
C TRP A 529 20.32 -29.86 1.00
N GLY A 530 20.81 -31.02 0.58
CA GLY A 530 21.00 -32.16 1.50
C GLY A 530 19.88 -33.19 1.60
N THR A 531 18.86 -33.16 0.73
CA THR A 531 17.87 -34.26 0.63
C THR A 531 18.55 -35.59 0.24
N LYS A 532 18.36 -36.66 1.02
CA LYS A 532 18.76 -38.06 0.70
C LYS A 532 17.89 -39.01 1.54
N PRO A 533 17.11 -39.97 0.98
CA PRO A 533 17.66 -41.34 0.89
C PRO A 533 16.93 -42.34 -0.05
N PRO A 534 17.41 -42.59 -1.29
CA PRO A 534 17.96 -41.60 -2.19
C PRO A 534 16.97 -40.46 -2.48
N ASN A 535 17.52 -39.42 -3.11
CA ASN A 535 16.92 -38.44 -4.02
C ASN A 535 18.03 -37.40 -4.20
N PRO A 536 18.50 -37.14 -5.43
CA PRO A 536 17.73 -36.29 -6.34
C PRO A 536 17.54 -36.89 -7.74
N GLY A 537 16.38 -36.63 -8.35
CA GLY A 537 15.99 -37.18 -9.67
C GLY A 537 15.28 -38.54 -9.63
N SER A 538 14.99 -39.05 -8.43
CA SER A 538 14.18 -40.23 -8.15
C SER A 538 13.08 -39.91 -7.13
N ALA A 539 12.21 -40.87 -6.83
CA ALA A 539 11.36 -40.85 -5.63
C ALA A 539 12.10 -41.48 -4.44
N CYS A 540 11.66 -41.22 -3.20
CA CYS A 540 12.41 -41.54 -1.96
C CYS A 540 13.12 -42.90 -2.01
N ARG A 541 12.45 -44.00 -2.37
CA ARG A 541 13.07 -45.35 -2.33
C ARG A 541 14.06 -45.67 -3.46
N GLY A 542 14.18 -44.81 -4.46
CA GLY A 542 14.92 -45.10 -5.70
C GLY A 542 14.33 -46.31 -6.42
N ASP A 543 15.13 -47.37 -6.57
CA ASP A 543 14.69 -48.67 -7.10
C ASP A 543 14.14 -49.63 -6.03
N GLY A 544 14.19 -49.24 -4.76
CA GLY A 544 13.74 -50.03 -3.61
C GLY A 544 14.70 -51.15 -3.17
N SER A 545 15.92 -51.22 -3.70
CA SER A 545 16.88 -52.29 -3.37
C SER A 545 17.60 -52.11 -2.02
N ASP A 546 17.77 -50.87 -1.55
CA ASP A 546 18.49 -50.58 -0.30
C ASP A 546 17.56 -50.66 0.93
N ALA A 547 17.90 -51.55 1.86
CA ALA A 547 17.10 -51.83 3.04
C ALA A 547 17.19 -50.77 4.16
N THR A 548 18.19 -49.88 4.13
CA THR A 548 18.34 -48.75 5.07
C THR A 548 17.52 -47.58 4.56
N VAL A 549 17.71 -47.22 3.29
CA VAL A 549 16.86 -46.32 2.50
C VAL A 549 15.38 -46.61 2.71
N ASN A 550 14.97 -47.87 2.55
CA ASN A 550 13.58 -48.25 2.69
C ASN A 550 13.01 -47.95 4.08
N LYS A 551 13.76 -48.20 5.16
CA LYS A 551 13.33 -47.91 6.54
C LYS A 551 13.24 -46.42 6.83
N ILE A 552 14.09 -45.61 6.20
CA ILE A 552 14.00 -44.15 6.32
C ILE A 552 12.78 -43.64 5.55
N CYS A 553 12.53 -44.15 4.35
CA CYS A 553 11.33 -43.85 3.58
C CYS A 553 10.03 -44.43 4.21
N ASP A 554 10.12 -45.44 5.10
CA ASP A 554 9.01 -45.94 5.91
C ASP A 554 8.63 -44.98 7.06
N ASP A 555 9.49 -44.01 7.41
CA ASP A 555 9.26 -43.00 8.46
C ASP A 555 8.57 -41.73 7.94
N PHE A 556 8.23 -41.68 6.64
CA PHE A 556 7.32 -40.66 6.10
C PHE A 556 5.85 -41.05 6.36
N PRO A 557 4.95 -40.10 6.69
CA PRO A 557 5.20 -38.66 6.75
C PRO A 557 5.96 -38.20 8.00
N MET A 558 6.84 -37.22 7.81
CA MET A 558 7.58 -36.54 8.88
C MET A 558 6.87 -35.25 9.27
N PHE A 559 7.01 -34.83 10.53
CA PHE A 559 6.29 -33.67 11.07
C PHE A 559 7.23 -32.63 11.66
N MET A 560 7.12 -31.40 11.16
CA MET A 560 7.54 -30.21 11.92
C MET A 560 6.39 -29.84 12.85
N LYS A 561 6.67 -29.58 14.13
CA LYS A 561 5.66 -29.14 15.11
C LYS A 561 6.03 -27.76 15.66
N ILE A 562 5.07 -26.89 15.86
CA ILE A 562 5.21 -25.60 16.56
C ILE A 562 4.19 -25.56 17.70
N ASP A 563 4.69 -25.40 18.93
CA ASP A 563 3.91 -25.33 20.17
C ASP A 563 3.32 -23.92 20.35
N TYR A 564 4.15 -22.88 20.19
CA TYR A 564 3.69 -21.49 20.14
C TYR A 564 4.62 -20.59 19.32
N ILE A 565 4.09 -19.44 18.91
CA ILE A 565 4.84 -18.27 18.43
C ILE A 565 4.46 -17.08 19.32
N ARG A 566 5.44 -16.28 19.75
CA ARG A 566 5.23 -15.05 20.53
C ARG A 566 6.15 -13.93 20.07
N LEU A 567 5.63 -12.71 19.98
CA LEU A 567 6.39 -11.50 19.68
C LEU A 567 6.29 -10.49 20.83
N TYR A 568 7.44 -9.95 21.22
CA TYR A 568 7.58 -8.93 22.26
C TYR A 568 8.23 -7.68 21.70
N GLN A 569 7.75 -6.49 22.06
CA GLN A 569 8.34 -5.22 21.64
C GLN A 569 8.54 -4.28 22.84
N ASP A 570 9.55 -3.42 22.75
CA ASP A 570 9.63 -2.25 23.62
C ASP A 570 8.47 -1.30 23.28
N GLN A 571 7.96 -0.60 24.29
CA GLN A 571 6.84 0.33 24.16
C GLN A 571 7.15 1.65 24.90
N GLY A 572 8.43 1.87 25.22
CA GLY A 572 8.93 3.14 25.75
C GLY A 572 8.85 4.27 24.71
N ASP A 573 8.75 5.49 25.22
CA ASP A 573 8.78 6.74 24.46
C ASP A 573 10.21 7.33 24.36
N ASP A 574 11.22 6.61 24.86
CA ASP A 574 12.63 6.97 24.92
C ASP A 574 13.51 6.19 23.91
N LEU A 575 12.91 5.57 22.90
CA LEU A 575 13.62 4.85 21.84
C LEU A 575 14.28 5.81 20.83
N ASP A 576 15.40 5.38 20.23
CA ASP A 576 16.02 6.08 19.10
C ASP A 576 15.01 6.20 17.93
N ALA A 577 15.08 7.30 17.17
CA ALA A 577 14.07 7.64 16.15
C ALA A 577 13.98 6.64 14.97
N ASP A 578 15.02 5.84 14.76
CA ASP A 578 15.14 4.77 13.77
C ASP A 578 14.95 3.35 14.38
N ASN A 579 14.60 3.26 15.66
CA ASN A 579 14.16 2.03 16.34
C ASN A 579 12.63 1.91 16.25
N TYR A 580 12.15 1.29 15.16
CA TYR A 580 10.76 1.37 14.71
C TYR A 580 9.77 0.45 15.44
N MET A 581 10.09 -0.13 16.61
CA MET A 581 9.32 -1.22 17.26
C MET A 581 7.79 -1.07 17.23
N GLN A 582 7.16 -1.62 16.18
CA GLN A 582 5.73 -1.47 15.91
C GLN A 582 5.15 -2.69 15.20
N VAL A 583 3.83 -2.87 15.35
CA VAL A 583 3.02 -3.89 14.66
C VAL A 583 2.25 -3.21 13.53
N GLY A 584 2.29 -3.81 12.34
CA GLY A 584 1.61 -3.32 11.14
C GLY A 584 2.41 -3.61 9.88
N CYS A 585 1.70 -3.84 8.76
CA CYS A 585 2.30 -4.06 7.44
C CYS A 585 2.53 -2.76 6.65
N ASP A 586 1.92 -1.65 7.07
CA ASP A 586 1.95 -0.35 6.37
C ASP A 586 2.36 0.81 7.31
N PRO A 587 3.57 0.75 7.91
CA PRO A 587 4.09 1.81 8.78
C PRO A 587 4.51 3.04 7.96
N LYS A 588 4.32 4.25 8.51
CA LYS A 588 4.68 5.50 7.81
C LYS A 588 6.16 5.63 7.42
N SER A 589 7.07 4.99 8.15
CA SER A 589 8.50 4.99 7.80
C SER A 589 8.83 4.07 6.61
N HIS A 590 7.99 3.06 6.36
CA HIS A 590 8.20 2.00 5.36
C HIS A 590 6.84 1.57 4.77
N PRO A 591 6.12 2.46 4.06
CA PRO A 591 4.81 2.14 3.48
C PRO A 591 4.90 0.97 2.49
N THR A 592 3.82 0.19 2.39
CA THR A 592 3.72 -0.97 1.48
C THR A 592 2.34 -1.15 0.84
N LYS A 593 1.27 -0.62 1.44
CA LYS A 593 -0.12 -0.96 1.09
C LYS A 593 -0.50 -0.56 -0.33
N GLU A 594 -0.23 0.70 -0.71
CA GLU A 594 -0.57 1.21 -2.05
C GLU A 594 0.28 0.55 -3.13
N TRP A 595 1.56 0.27 -2.84
CA TRP A 595 2.44 -0.48 -3.74
C TRP A 595 1.92 -1.89 -4.02
N ILE A 596 1.58 -2.64 -2.97
CA ILE A 596 1.04 -4.00 -3.10
C ILE A 596 -0.31 -3.98 -3.83
N ALA A 597 -1.20 -3.02 -3.52
CA ALA A 597 -2.48 -2.87 -4.21
C ALA A 597 -2.31 -2.51 -5.70
N GLY A 598 -1.36 -1.63 -6.03
CA GLY A 598 -1.03 -1.23 -7.40
C GLY A 598 -0.38 -2.33 -8.24
N HIS A 599 0.19 -3.34 -7.60
CA HIS A 599 0.92 -4.44 -8.22
C HIS A 599 0.36 -5.82 -7.85
N ILE A 600 -0.91 -5.94 -7.47
CA ILE A 600 -1.46 -7.15 -6.83
C ILE A 600 -1.23 -8.45 -7.61
N ASP A 601 -1.17 -8.38 -8.95
CA ASP A 601 -0.88 -9.53 -9.83
C ASP A 601 0.54 -10.11 -9.63
N ASP A 602 1.49 -9.35 -9.09
CA ASP A 602 2.83 -9.83 -8.70
C ASP A 602 2.82 -10.69 -7.43
N TYR A 603 1.73 -10.60 -6.63
CA TYR A 603 1.61 -11.19 -5.29
C TYR A 603 0.62 -12.37 -5.22
N GLN A 604 -0.09 -12.70 -6.30
CA GLN A 604 -1.09 -13.78 -6.27
C GLN A 604 -1.19 -14.56 -7.59
N ASP A 605 -1.83 -15.72 -7.52
CA ASP A 605 -2.27 -16.49 -8.68
C ASP A 605 -3.65 -17.11 -8.43
N ASN A 606 -4.16 -17.88 -9.39
CA ASN A 606 -5.50 -18.46 -9.33
C ASN A 606 -5.72 -19.41 -8.13
N ASP A 607 -4.66 -20.02 -7.61
CA ASP A 607 -4.71 -20.97 -6.50
C ASP A 607 -4.40 -20.29 -5.15
N ASN A 608 -3.73 -19.12 -5.16
CA ASN A 608 -3.20 -18.44 -3.98
C ASN A 608 -3.64 -16.95 -3.87
N LEU A 609 -4.91 -16.69 -4.19
CA LEU A 609 -5.52 -15.35 -4.10
C LEU A 609 -5.31 -14.69 -2.72
N VAL A 610 -5.12 -13.37 -2.71
CA VAL A 610 -5.16 -12.56 -1.49
C VAL A 610 -6.61 -12.43 -1.07
N VAL A 611 -6.93 -12.90 0.14
CA VAL A 611 -8.29 -12.91 0.68
C VAL A 611 -8.28 -12.24 2.05
N ASP A 612 -8.96 -11.10 2.14
CA ASP A 612 -9.18 -10.37 3.38
C ASP A 612 -9.96 -11.23 4.38
N VAL A 613 -9.51 -11.22 5.65
CA VAL A 613 -10.17 -11.95 6.74
C VAL A 613 -10.70 -10.95 7.77
N VAL A 614 -12.00 -11.06 8.05
CA VAL A 614 -12.69 -10.24 9.05
C VAL A 614 -13.12 -11.13 10.21
N GLY A 615 -12.79 -10.71 11.44
CA GLY A 615 -13.03 -11.51 12.63
C GLY A 615 -12.07 -12.70 12.72
N LYS A 616 -12.51 -13.80 13.35
CA LYS A 616 -11.72 -15.02 13.61
C LYS A 616 -10.45 -14.84 14.48
N ALA A 617 -10.17 -13.63 14.94
CA ALA A 617 -9.23 -13.36 16.02
C ALA A 617 -9.60 -14.12 17.30
N PHE A 618 -8.61 -14.44 18.12
CA PHE A 618 -8.82 -15.25 19.31
C PHE A 618 -9.62 -14.49 20.39
N CYS A 619 -10.76 -15.04 20.80
CA CYS A 619 -11.52 -14.58 21.97
C CYS A 619 -12.03 -15.78 22.77
N LYS A 620 -11.90 -15.74 24.10
CA LYS A 620 -12.62 -16.65 25.00
C LYS A 620 -13.97 -16.08 25.44
N THR A 621 -14.03 -14.76 25.61
CA THR A 621 -15.21 -14.02 26.02
C THR A 621 -15.37 -12.75 25.18
N ASN A 622 -16.57 -12.17 25.18
CA ASN A 622 -16.84 -10.90 24.51
C ASN A 622 -16.01 -9.73 25.09
N ASN A 623 -15.39 -9.88 26.27
CA ASN A 623 -14.48 -8.87 26.81
C ASN A 623 -13.09 -8.91 26.17
N ASP A 624 -12.70 -10.04 25.57
CA ASP A 624 -11.37 -10.26 24.97
C ASP A 624 -11.32 -9.79 23.52
N CYS A 625 -12.47 -9.77 22.83
CA CYS A 625 -12.55 -9.26 21.47
C CYS A 625 -12.36 -7.74 21.40
N THR A 626 -11.56 -7.31 20.43
CA THR A 626 -11.54 -5.92 19.94
C THR A 626 -12.52 -5.74 18.78
N LEU A 627 -13.12 -4.55 18.66
CA LEU A 627 -13.89 -4.18 17.47
C LEU A 627 -12.96 -3.45 16.49
N GLY A 628 -12.59 -4.14 15.40
CA GLY A 628 -11.72 -3.59 14.36
C GLY A 628 -12.47 -2.79 13.30
N GLY A 629 -12.27 -1.47 13.31
CA GLY A 629 -12.54 -0.55 12.19
C GLY A 629 -13.89 -0.70 11.47
N ILE A 630 -13.84 -0.56 10.14
CA ILE A 630 -14.99 -0.59 9.22
C ILE A 630 -15.82 -1.87 9.33
N PHE A 631 -15.22 -2.99 9.73
CA PHE A 631 -15.86 -4.30 9.67
C PHE A 631 -16.50 -4.75 10.99
N GLY A 632 -16.17 -4.11 12.13
CA GLY A 632 -17.02 -4.17 13.32
C GLY A 632 -18.38 -3.51 13.10
N LEU A 633 -18.49 -2.59 12.14
CA LEU A 633 -19.71 -1.86 11.83
C LEU A 633 -20.82 -2.76 11.28
N LYS A 634 -20.50 -3.66 10.34
CA LYS A 634 -21.54 -4.47 9.70
C LYS A 634 -22.27 -5.42 10.67
N PRO A 635 -21.58 -6.19 11.54
CA PRO A 635 -22.23 -6.94 12.61
C PRO A 635 -23.00 -6.04 13.58
N PHE A 636 -22.41 -4.92 14.03
CA PHE A 636 -23.04 -3.99 14.96
C PHE A 636 -24.35 -3.39 14.41
N VAL A 637 -24.33 -2.91 13.17
CA VAL A 637 -25.51 -2.39 12.46
C VAL A 637 -26.51 -3.50 12.24
N GLN A 638 -26.07 -4.67 11.77
CA GLN A 638 -26.97 -5.80 11.50
C GLN A 638 -27.71 -6.25 12.77
N GLU A 639 -27.01 -6.44 13.89
CA GLU A 639 -27.61 -6.79 15.19
C GLU A 639 -28.53 -5.66 15.70
N SER A 640 -28.09 -4.41 15.60
CA SER A 640 -28.88 -3.23 15.99
C SER A 640 -30.12 -3.03 15.12
N VAL A 641 -30.12 -3.47 13.86
CA VAL A 641 -31.26 -3.40 12.93
C VAL A 641 -32.20 -4.60 13.12
N GLN A 642 -31.65 -5.81 13.32
CA GLN A 642 -32.40 -7.04 13.58
C GLN A 642 -33.18 -7.00 14.91
N THR A 643 -32.65 -6.31 15.92
CA THR A 643 -33.33 -6.15 17.21
C THR A 643 -34.50 -5.17 17.19
N LEU A 644 -34.71 -4.40 16.11
CA LEU A 644 -35.77 -3.40 16.02
C LEU A 644 -37.18 -4.02 15.80
N PRO A 645 -38.23 -3.46 16.42
CA PRO A 645 -39.61 -3.69 16.04
C PRO A 645 -39.93 -3.17 14.62
N PRO A 646 -40.92 -3.74 13.91
CA PRO A 646 -41.26 -3.34 12.53
C PRO A 646 -41.59 -1.85 12.33
N ALA A 647 -42.13 -1.17 13.36
CA ALA A 647 -42.38 0.27 13.31
C ALA A 647 -41.09 1.10 13.36
N GLN A 648 -40.08 0.64 14.11
CA GLN A 648 -38.78 1.31 14.21
C GLN A 648 -37.90 1.01 12.99
N LEU A 649 -37.99 -0.19 12.39
CA LEU A 649 -37.38 -0.48 11.08
C LEU A 649 -37.85 0.47 9.98
N ARG A 650 -39.15 0.74 9.91
CA ARG A 650 -39.71 1.71 8.95
C ARG A 650 -39.28 3.15 9.27
N LEU A 651 -39.30 3.55 10.53
CA LEU A 651 -38.83 4.87 10.94
C LEU A 651 -37.34 5.08 10.63
N LEU A 652 -36.51 4.05 10.81
CA LEU A 652 -35.09 4.09 10.44
C LEU A 652 -34.93 4.18 8.92
N ALA A 653 -35.67 3.41 8.14
CA ALA A 653 -35.67 3.51 6.68
C ALA A 653 -36.09 4.90 6.19
N GLU A 654 -37.13 5.50 6.78
CA GLU A 654 -37.56 6.87 6.49
C GLU A 654 -36.47 7.90 6.88
N THR A 655 -35.78 7.69 8.01
CA THR A 655 -34.69 8.57 8.49
C THR A 655 -33.48 8.51 7.56
N LEU A 656 -33.10 7.31 7.10
CA LEU A 656 -32.05 7.06 6.10
C LEU A 656 -32.51 7.28 4.65
N ARG A 657 -33.78 7.70 4.44
CA ARG A 657 -34.41 7.93 3.13
C ARG A 657 -34.37 6.73 2.17
N VAL A 658 -34.39 5.52 2.71
CA VAL A 658 -34.45 4.28 1.95
C VAL A 658 -35.85 4.06 1.39
N ASP A 659 -35.94 3.91 0.06
CA ASP A 659 -37.17 3.49 -0.60
C ASP A 659 -37.39 1.98 -0.44
N LEU A 660 -38.40 1.61 0.34
CA LEU A 660 -38.74 0.20 0.61
C LEU A 660 -39.55 -0.46 -0.52
N ARG A 661 -39.85 0.25 -1.62
CA ARG A 661 -40.58 -0.30 -2.77
C ARG A 661 -39.72 -1.35 -3.50
N GLY A 662 -40.06 -2.62 -3.30
CA GLY A 662 -39.34 -3.76 -3.86
C GLY A 662 -38.67 -4.67 -2.82
N CYS A 663 -38.71 -4.31 -1.54
CA CYS A 663 -38.43 -5.25 -0.44
C CYS A 663 -39.69 -6.10 -0.21
N GLU A 664 -39.61 -7.42 -0.37
CA GLU A 664 -40.80 -8.30 -0.23
C GLU A 664 -41.02 -8.74 1.22
N ASP A 665 -39.93 -8.88 1.99
CA ASP A 665 -39.99 -9.29 3.40
C ASP A 665 -39.13 -8.42 4.34
N ARG A 666 -39.12 -8.79 5.62
CA ARG A 666 -38.34 -8.10 6.66
C ARG A 666 -36.83 -8.26 6.47
N GLY A 667 -36.36 -9.41 5.98
CA GLY A 667 -34.95 -9.67 5.72
C GLY A 667 -34.39 -8.82 4.58
N ASP A 668 -35.20 -8.53 3.55
CA ASP A 668 -34.85 -7.53 2.52
C ASP A 668 -34.62 -6.15 3.13
N ILE A 669 -35.54 -5.68 3.98
CA ILE A 669 -35.44 -4.37 4.63
C ILE A 669 -34.19 -4.31 5.53
N GLU A 670 -33.96 -5.34 6.35
CA GLU A 670 -32.77 -5.44 7.21
C GLU A 670 -31.47 -5.45 6.39
N ARG A 671 -31.45 -6.18 5.26
CA ARG A 671 -30.30 -6.25 4.33
C ARG A 671 -30.02 -4.92 3.66
N VAL A 672 -31.05 -4.20 3.18
CA VAL A 672 -30.88 -2.89 2.51
C VAL A 672 -30.42 -1.83 3.51
N LEU A 673 -30.99 -1.79 4.73
CA LEU A 673 -30.57 -0.85 5.78
C LEU A 673 -29.14 -1.12 6.24
N THR A 674 -28.81 -2.39 6.52
CA THR A 674 -27.43 -2.79 6.89
C THR A 674 -26.46 -2.46 5.77
N GLY A 675 -26.82 -2.75 4.51
CA GLY A 675 -26.00 -2.44 3.34
C GLY A 675 -25.70 -0.95 3.21
N LEU A 676 -26.74 -0.09 3.25
CA LEU A 676 -26.58 1.35 3.11
C LEU A 676 -25.68 1.95 4.21
N VAL A 677 -25.94 1.62 5.48
CA VAL A 677 -25.19 2.17 6.62
C VAL A 677 -23.72 1.70 6.63
N CYS A 678 -23.41 0.54 6.03
CA CYS A 678 -22.03 0.07 5.89
C CYS A 678 -21.30 0.64 4.66
N LEU A 679 -22.05 1.01 3.62
CA LEU A 679 -21.52 1.62 2.39
C LEU A 679 -21.27 3.13 2.54
N ASP A 680 -22.10 3.83 3.31
CA ASP A 680 -22.00 5.28 3.55
C ASP A 680 -21.71 5.57 5.03
N GLN A 681 -20.42 5.69 5.33
CA GLN A 681 -19.88 5.81 6.69
C GLN A 681 -19.81 7.24 7.21
N ASP A 682 -19.92 8.24 6.33
CA ASP A 682 -19.91 9.65 6.71
C ASP A 682 -21.33 10.14 7.04
N THR A 683 -22.32 9.78 6.22
CA THR A 683 -23.69 10.32 6.34
C THR A 683 -24.63 9.30 6.96
N SER A 684 -24.86 8.15 6.32
CA SER A 684 -25.83 7.14 6.77
C SER A 684 -25.45 6.54 8.12
N LEU A 685 -24.16 6.32 8.39
CA LEU A 685 -23.69 5.90 9.71
C LEU A 685 -23.89 6.98 10.80
N GLY A 686 -23.53 8.23 10.53
CA GLY A 686 -23.74 9.33 11.48
C GLY A 686 -25.22 9.52 11.83
N VAL A 687 -26.10 9.41 10.82
CA VAL A 687 -27.55 9.43 10.98
C VAL A 687 -28.05 8.21 11.75
N PHE A 688 -27.57 7.00 11.43
CA PHE A 688 -27.93 5.76 12.12
C PHE A 688 -27.57 5.80 13.62
N LEU A 689 -26.35 6.19 13.97
CA LEU A 689 -25.90 6.31 15.36
C LEU A 689 -26.67 7.38 16.14
N THR A 690 -26.98 8.51 15.50
CA THR A 690 -27.78 9.58 16.09
C THR A 690 -29.22 9.13 16.32
N TRP A 691 -29.81 8.43 15.33
CA TRP A 691 -31.13 7.83 15.44
C TRP A 691 -31.19 6.79 16.58
N LEU A 692 -30.21 5.90 16.67
CA LEU A 692 -30.12 4.86 17.71
C LEU A 692 -30.08 5.47 19.13
N ARG A 693 -29.27 6.52 19.32
CA ARG A 693 -29.24 7.30 20.58
C ARG A 693 -30.60 7.94 20.89
N SER A 694 -31.27 8.53 19.90
CA SER A 694 -32.59 9.14 20.08
C SER A 694 -33.70 8.12 20.38
N ALA A 695 -33.64 6.92 19.78
CA ALA A 695 -34.61 5.85 19.99
C ALA A 695 -34.50 5.24 21.40
N ASN A 696 -33.28 5.10 21.94
CA ASN A 696 -33.08 4.68 23.34
C ASN A 696 -33.59 5.72 24.34
N LEU A 697 -33.42 7.02 24.07
CA LEU A 697 -33.99 8.08 24.91
C LEU A 697 -35.53 8.03 24.92
N GLN A 698 -36.18 7.72 23.80
CA GLN A 698 -37.64 7.57 23.73
C GLN A 698 -38.20 6.33 24.44
N GLN A 699 -37.38 5.32 24.80
CA GLN A 699 -37.86 4.21 25.62
C GLN A 699 -37.99 4.56 27.12
N HIS A 700 -37.27 5.58 27.59
CA HIS A 700 -37.29 5.98 29.00
C HIS A 700 -38.45 6.90 29.39
N ASP A 701 -38.97 7.73 28.47
CA ASP A 701 -40.07 8.68 28.75
C ASP A 701 -41.36 8.38 27.96
N ARG A 702 -42.22 7.52 28.52
CA ARG A 702 -43.63 7.43 28.09
C ARG A 702 -44.51 8.42 28.86
N GLY A 703 -44.48 9.69 28.43
CA GLY A 703 -45.25 10.80 29.03
C GLY A 703 -45.91 11.74 28.00
N ILE A 704 -47.08 11.33 27.50
CA ILE A 704 -48.07 12.10 26.69
C ILE A 704 -48.14 13.60 27.12
N LEU A 705 -48.12 14.61 26.24
CA LEU A 705 -49.18 14.94 25.26
C LEU A 705 -48.70 15.93 24.15
N ALA A 706 -49.28 15.82 22.95
CA ALA A 706 -49.00 16.71 21.82
C ALA A 706 -49.72 18.08 21.86
N SER A 707 -49.09 19.11 21.29
CA SER A 707 -49.81 20.27 20.73
C SER A 707 -49.27 20.65 19.35
N LYS A 708 -50.14 21.20 18.49
CA LYS A 708 -49.97 21.23 17.03
C LYS A 708 -49.08 22.37 16.52
N LYS A 709 -48.05 22.03 15.72
CA LYS A 709 -47.67 22.77 14.50
C LYS A 709 -47.33 21.78 13.38
N PRO A 710 -48.05 21.77 12.24
CA PRO A 710 -47.71 20.92 11.11
C PRO A 710 -46.64 21.60 10.24
N LYS A 711 -45.36 21.31 10.52
CA LYS A 711 -44.19 21.36 9.63
C LYS A 711 -42.92 21.35 10.49
N PHE A 712 -42.26 20.19 10.58
CA PHE A 712 -40.85 20.11 10.88
C PHE A 712 -40.12 20.31 9.54
N ASN A 713 -39.58 21.51 9.30
CA ASN A 713 -38.74 21.74 8.11
C ASN A 713 -37.33 21.22 8.42
N ASN A 714 -36.96 20.09 7.84
CA ASN A 714 -35.57 19.64 7.82
C ASN A 714 -34.72 20.68 7.06
N THR A 715 -33.64 21.16 7.68
CA THR A 715 -32.78 22.23 7.15
C THR A 715 -31.82 21.73 6.05
N PHE A 716 -31.93 20.46 5.62
CA PHE A 716 -31.16 19.86 4.54
C PHE A 716 -32.08 19.14 3.53
N LEU A 717 -32.75 19.94 2.70
CA LEU A 717 -33.03 19.77 1.26
C LEU A 717 -34.17 20.73 0.83
N PRO A 718 -34.11 21.34 -0.38
CA PRO A 718 -35.11 22.31 -0.82
C PRO A 718 -36.45 21.65 -1.18
N VAL A 719 -37.54 22.33 -0.86
CA VAL A 719 -38.91 21.89 -1.19
C VAL A 719 -39.36 22.56 -2.49
N ILE A 720 -39.55 21.76 -3.54
CA ILE A 720 -40.25 22.20 -4.76
C ILE A 720 -41.75 22.34 -4.44
N ALA A 721 -42.28 23.55 -4.57
CA ALA A 721 -43.72 23.79 -4.59
C ALA A 721 -44.04 24.85 -5.66
N SER A 722 -44.97 24.52 -6.55
CA SER A 722 -45.37 25.37 -7.67
C SER A 722 -46.49 26.35 -7.27
N SER A 723 -46.39 27.61 -7.68
CA SER A 723 -47.45 28.32 -8.42
C SER A 723 -47.09 29.78 -8.74
N SER A 724 -47.45 30.15 -9.96
CA SER A 724 -47.53 31.47 -10.58
C SER A 724 -48.13 32.62 -9.74
N GLU A 725 -47.54 33.83 -9.78
CA GLU A 725 -48.02 34.98 -10.60
C GLU A 725 -47.32 36.33 -10.28
N ASN A 726 -47.20 37.19 -11.32
CA ASN A 726 -47.10 38.68 -11.32
C ASN A 726 -45.90 39.47 -10.71
N ARG A 727 -44.95 39.80 -11.63
CA ARG A 727 -44.27 41.09 -11.97
C ARG A 727 -44.71 42.42 -11.27
N PRO A 728 -43.96 43.58 -11.41
CA PRO A 728 -42.56 43.82 -11.87
C PRO A 728 -41.76 44.94 -11.09
N ALA A 729 -40.46 45.12 -11.35
CA ALA A 729 -39.77 46.43 -11.55
C ALA A 729 -38.26 46.25 -11.91
N SER A 730 -37.60 47.25 -12.51
CA SER A 730 -36.26 47.11 -13.14
C SER A 730 -35.27 48.25 -12.87
N SER A 731 -33.97 47.93 -12.80
CA SER A 731 -32.79 48.72 -13.26
C SER A 731 -31.50 47.87 -13.06
N ASN A 732 -30.61 47.65 -14.05
CA ASN A 732 -29.59 48.55 -14.65
C ASN A 732 -28.59 49.10 -13.60
N GLN A 733 -27.25 48.97 -13.65
CA GLN A 733 -26.22 48.55 -14.65
C GLN A 733 -25.03 47.91 -13.86
N ARG A 734 -24.23 46.94 -14.31
CA ARG A 734 -23.38 46.75 -15.52
C ARG A 734 -22.01 47.46 -15.52
N SER A 735 -20.99 46.82 -14.92
CA SER A 735 -19.55 46.95 -15.23
C SER A 735 -18.79 45.83 -14.50
N LYS A 736 -17.68 45.20 -14.93
CA LYS A 736 -17.01 44.86 -16.21
C LYS A 736 -15.56 44.50 -15.78
N ASN A 737 -14.97 43.48 -16.41
CA ASN A 737 -13.57 43.02 -16.26
C ASN A 737 -13.29 42.28 -14.92
N GLY A 738 -12.60 41.13 -14.89
CA GLY A 738 -12.07 40.33 -16.00
C GLY A 738 -10.79 39.59 -15.60
N GLY A 739 -10.89 38.28 -15.36
CA GLY A 739 -9.79 37.36 -15.07
C GLY A 739 -10.28 35.94 -15.35
N ASP A 740 -9.45 35.14 -16.02
CA ASP A 740 -9.83 33.87 -16.65
C ASP A 740 -9.34 32.70 -15.81
N ASP A 741 -10.25 32.01 -15.11
CA ASP A 741 -9.99 30.73 -14.44
C ASP A 741 -11.33 30.03 -14.11
N GLY A 742 -11.79 29.11 -14.97
CA GLY A 742 -13.09 28.47 -14.73
C GLY A 742 -13.68 27.55 -15.80
N VAL A 743 -12.93 26.59 -16.36
CA VAL A 743 -13.51 25.38 -16.97
C VAL A 743 -12.54 24.19 -16.83
N LYS A 744 -12.82 23.24 -15.92
CA LYS A 744 -12.22 21.89 -15.91
C LYS A 744 -13.20 20.73 -15.63
N ASP A 745 -14.27 20.96 -14.88
CA ASP A 745 -15.14 19.88 -14.33
C ASP A 745 -16.20 19.27 -15.28
N HIS A 746 -16.07 19.41 -16.60
CA HIS A 746 -17.03 18.84 -17.57
C HIS A 746 -16.41 17.93 -18.63
N HIS A 747 -15.13 17.55 -18.51
CA HIS A 747 -14.47 16.70 -19.52
C HIS A 747 -14.63 15.18 -19.26
N LEU A 748 -14.77 14.75 -18.01
CA LEU A 748 -14.72 13.33 -17.65
C LEU A 748 -15.97 12.54 -18.08
N ASP A 749 -17.17 13.06 -17.78
CA ASP A 749 -18.45 12.39 -18.11
C ASP A 749 -18.65 12.23 -19.62
N ASP A 750 -18.21 13.22 -20.41
CA ASP A 750 -18.28 13.18 -21.87
C ASP A 750 -17.25 12.19 -22.47
N GLU A 751 -16.06 12.07 -21.89
CA GLU A 751 -15.07 11.05 -22.27
C GLU A 751 -15.55 9.63 -21.91
N ILE A 752 -16.19 9.44 -20.75
CA ILE A 752 -16.80 8.16 -20.35
C ILE A 752 -17.95 7.79 -21.31
N ARG A 753 -18.85 8.72 -21.62
CA ARG A 753 -19.92 8.52 -22.61
C ARG A 753 -19.37 8.14 -23.98
N GLN A 754 -18.31 8.82 -24.44
CA GLN A 754 -17.67 8.46 -25.71
C GLN A 754 -17.08 7.03 -25.68
N GLN A 755 -16.47 6.58 -24.57
CA GLN A 755 -16.00 5.20 -24.47
C GLN A 755 -17.15 4.18 -24.52
N LEU A 756 -18.30 4.49 -23.90
CA LEU A 756 -19.48 3.64 -23.89
C LEU A 756 -20.15 3.52 -25.27
N ASP A 757 -20.36 4.63 -25.97
CA ASP A 757 -20.92 4.66 -27.33
C ASP A 757 -20.06 3.85 -28.32
N GLU A 758 -18.72 3.97 -28.22
CA GLU A 758 -17.80 3.19 -29.05
C GLU A 758 -17.78 1.70 -28.68
N LEU A 759 -18.07 1.34 -27.43
CA LEU A 759 -18.18 -0.04 -26.97
C LEU A 759 -19.47 -0.71 -27.47
N GLU A 760 -20.61 -0.02 -27.40
CA GLU A 760 -21.92 -0.55 -27.84
C GLU A 760 -21.91 -0.91 -29.34
N VAL A 761 -21.28 -0.07 -30.18
CA VAL A 761 -21.10 -0.34 -31.61
C VAL A 761 -20.25 -1.58 -31.87
N LEU A 762 -19.18 -1.79 -31.12
CA LEU A 762 -18.31 -2.96 -31.25
C LEU A 762 -18.97 -4.23 -30.74
N GLU A 763 -19.71 -4.16 -29.62
CA GLU A 763 -20.47 -5.28 -29.08
C GLU A 763 -21.57 -5.73 -30.07
N ALA A 764 -22.26 -4.78 -30.72
CA ALA A 764 -23.22 -5.08 -31.78
C ALA A 764 -22.59 -5.74 -33.02
N SER A 765 -21.35 -5.36 -33.38
CA SER A 765 -20.59 -5.98 -34.47
C SER A 765 -20.17 -7.41 -34.10
N PHE A 766 -19.64 -7.61 -32.89
CA PHE A 766 -19.26 -8.92 -32.35
C PHE A 766 -20.46 -9.89 -32.30
N LYS A 767 -21.58 -9.48 -31.68
CA LYS A 767 -22.83 -10.27 -31.60
C LYS A 767 -23.43 -10.61 -32.98
N LYS A 768 -23.04 -9.89 -34.04
CA LYS A 768 -23.43 -10.17 -35.43
C LYS A 768 -22.49 -11.20 -36.07
N ALA A 769 -21.17 -11.10 -35.85
CA ALA A 769 -20.21 -12.07 -36.32
C ALA A 769 -20.39 -13.44 -35.63
N GLU A 770 -20.64 -13.45 -34.32
CA GLU A 770 -20.99 -14.63 -33.53
C GLU A 770 -22.19 -15.38 -34.14
N ARG A 771 -23.31 -14.67 -34.36
CA ARG A 771 -24.51 -15.24 -35.00
C ARG A 771 -24.23 -15.84 -36.38
N LEU A 772 -23.32 -15.25 -37.17
CA LEU A 772 -22.94 -15.78 -38.50
C LEU A 772 -22.14 -17.09 -38.41
N VAL A 773 -21.36 -17.29 -37.34
CA VAL A 773 -20.67 -18.57 -37.06
C VAL A 773 -21.68 -19.65 -36.63
N HIS A 774 -22.68 -19.30 -35.81
CA HIS A 774 -23.70 -20.25 -35.34
C HIS A 774 -24.81 -20.57 -36.35
N THR A 775 -24.97 -19.80 -37.44
CA THR A 775 -25.98 -20.09 -38.49
C THR A 775 -25.40 -20.83 -39.70
N GLY A 776 -25.74 -22.12 -39.81
CA GLY A 776 -25.28 -23.02 -40.90
C GLY A 776 -23.83 -23.49 -40.73
N SER A 777 -23.32 -24.29 -41.66
CA SER A 777 -21.95 -24.82 -41.56
C SER A 777 -20.91 -23.69 -41.43
N PRO A 778 -19.93 -23.82 -40.52
CA PRO A 778 -18.87 -22.83 -40.37
C PRO A 778 -17.95 -22.85 -41.59
N SER A 779 -17.62 -21.67 -42.10
CA SER A 779 -16.63 -21.49 -43.16
C SER A 779 -15.44 -20.69 -42.63
N PHE A 780 -14.28 -20.84 -43.25
CA PHE A 780 -13.05 -20.17 -42.85
C PHE A 780 -13.22 -18.64 -42.76
N GLU A 781 -13.90 -18.02 -43.73
CA GLU A 781 -14.15 -16.57 -43.72
C GLU A 781 -15.09 -16.12 -42.58
N LYS A 782 -16.07 -16.94 -42.16
CA LYS A 782 -16.92 -16.63 -40.99
C LYS A 782 -16.11 -16.62 -39.70
N LEU A 783 -15.26 -17.64 -39.50
CA LEU A 783 -14.40 -17.75 -38.31
C LEU A 783 -13.34 -16.64 -38.27
N LYS A 784 -12.72 -16.33 -39.41
CA LYS A 784 -11.80 -15.21 -39.57
C LYS A 784 -12.46 -13.87 -39.24
N GLN A 785 -13.68 -13.62 -39.72
CA GLN A 785 -14.42 -12.40 -39.39
C GLN A 785 -14.73 -12.32 -37.89
N PHE A 786 -15.18 -13.41 -37.27
CA PHE A 786 -15.41 -13.47 -35.82
C PHE A 786 -14.15 -13.18 -34.99
N LEU A 787 -13.00 -13.76 -35.36
CA LEU A 787 -11.72 -13.52 -34.68
C LEU A 787 -11.23 -12.07 -34.83
N VAL A 788 -11.46 -11.42 -35.98
CA VAL A 788 -11.13 -10.01 -36.18
C VAL A 788 -11.97 -9.12 -35.25
N GLU A 789 -13.30 -9.30 -35.22
CA GLU A 789 -14.18 -8.51 -34.34
C GLU A 789 -13.85 -8.73 -32.86
N LEU A 790 -13.57 -9.97 -32.44
CA LEU A 790 -13.13 -10.29 -31.07
C LEU A 790 -11.81 -9.59 -30.68
N THR A 791 -10.87 -9.52 -31.63
CA THR A 791 -9.57 -8.86 -31.40
C THR A 791 -9.74 -7.35 -31.23
N VAL A 792 -10.61 -6.72 -32.03
CA VAL A 792 -10.92 -5.29 -31.91
C VAL A 792 -11.65 -4.99 -30.60
N LEU A 793 -12.60 -5.84 -30.17
CA LEU A 793 -13.32 -5.68 -28.91
C LEU A 793 -12.37 -5.75 -27.70
N ARG A 794 -11.47 -6.75 -27.64
CA ARG A 794 -10.46 -6.87 -26.58
C ARG A 794 -9.49 -5.68 -26.54
N ALA A 795 -9.05 -5.19 -27.70
CA ALA A 795 -8.18 -4.02 -27.78
C ALA A 795 -8.89 -2.72 -27.32
N LYS A 796 -10.23 -2.65 -27.41
CA LYS A 796 -11.01 -1.53 -26.85
C LYS A 796 -11.20 -1.67 -25.35
N GLU A 797 -11.47 -2.88 -24.85
CA GLU A 797 -11.58 -3.16 -23.42
C GLU A 797 -10.31 -2.75 -22.65
N GLN A 798 -9.13 -3.14 -23.15
CA GLN A 798 -7.84 -2.76 -22.54
C GLN A 798 -7.63 -1.24 -22.48
N LYS A 799 -8.05 -0.50 -23.52
CA LYS A 799 -7.98 0.97 -23.54
C LYS A 799 -8.96 1.62 -22.56
N ALA A 800 -10.17 1.06 -22.41
CA ALA A 800 -11.15 1.54 -21.44
C ALA A 800 -10.68 1.31 -19.99
N ARG A 801 -10.08 0.15 -19.68
CA ARG A 801 -9.47 -0.12 -18.37
C ARG A 801 -8.33 0.87 -18.06
N ALA A 802 -7.41 1.09 -18.99
CA ALA A 802 -6.31 2.03 -18.82
C ALA A 802 -6.79 3.49 -18.63
N PHE A 803 -7.88 3.88 -19.31
CA PHE A 803 -8.51 5.18 -19.11
C PHE A 803 -9.09 5.33 -17.70
N LEU A 804 -9.87 4.34 -17.22
CA LEU A 804 -10.49 4.40 -15.89
C LEU A 804 -9.46 4.42 -14.76
N VAL A 805 -8.39 3.61 -14.84
CA VAL A 805 -7.29 3.62 -13.86
C VAL A 805 -6.62 5.00 -13.81
N ARG A 806 -6.33 5.60 -14.97
CA ARG A 806 -5.72 6.94 -15.03
C ARG A 806 -6.59 8.02 -14.37
N GLN A 807 -7.90 7.96 -14.57
CA GLN A 807 -8.83 8.94 -13.98
C GLN A 807 -9.04 8.71 -12.48
N ALA A 808 -9.06 7.46 -12.02
CA ALA A 808 -9.08 7.13 -10.59
C ALA A 808 -7.86 7.71 -9.86
N ASN A 809 -6.65 7.55 -10.43
CA ASN A 809 -5.42 8.10 -9.85
C ASN A 809 -5.44 9.65 -9.76
N ILE A 810 -6.07 10.34 -10.73
CA ILE A 810 -6.21 11.81 -10.70
C ILE A 810 -7.16 12.24 -9.58
N LEU A 811 -8.31 11.56 -9.43
CA LEU A 811 -9.27 11.80 -8.34
C LEU A 811 -8.67 11.50 -6.97
N GLN A 812 -7.89 10.43 -6.85
CA GLN A 812 -7.17 10.09 -5.62
C GLN A 812 -6.15 11.17 -5.24
N LYS A 813 -5.34 11.65 -6.18
CA LYS A 813 -4.38 12.73 -5.93
C LYS A 813 -5.07 14.03 -5.46
N GLN A 814 -6.21 14.39 -6.06
CA GLN A 814 -7.00 15.55 -5.61
C GLN A 814 -7.60 15.35 -4.21
N HIS A 815 -8.00 14.12 -3.85
CA HIS A 815 -8.46 13.78 -2.51
C HIS A 815 -7.33 13.88 -1.48
N GLU A 816 -6.12 13.41 -1.82
CA GLU A 816 -4.92 13.50 -0.98
C GLU A 816 -4.47 14.95 -0.75
N GLU A 817 -4.47 15.80 -1.79
CA GLU A 817 -4.19 17.24 -1.68
C GLU A 817 -5.17 17.92 -0.71
N MET A 818 -6.48 17.65 -0.85
CA MET A 818 -7.52 18.19 0.04
C MET A 818 -7.41 17.65 1.48
N HIS A 819 -7.06 16.37 1.63
CA HIS A 819 -6.84 15.73 2.93
C HIS A 819 -5.59 16.29 3.62
N ALA A 820 -4.54 16.62 2.87
CA ALA A 820 -3.35 17.28 3.38
C ALA A 820 -3.64 18.71 3.87
N GLU A 821 -4.43 19.51 3.15
CA GLU A 821 -4.87 20.83 3.63
C GLU A 821 -5.74 20.72 4.90
N MET A 822 -6.63 19.73 4.97
CA MET A 822 -7.43 19.46 6.17
C MET A 822 -6.55 19.06 7.36
N LEU A 823 -5.56 18.16 7.16
CA LEU A 823 -4.61 17.77 8.20
C LEU A 823 -3.70 18.93 8.63
N HIS A 824 -3.28 19.79 7.71
CA HIS A 824 -2.52 20.99 8.03
C HIS A 824 -3.34 21.96 8.89
N SER A 825 -4.59 22.22 8.51
CA SER A 825 -5.53 23.06 9.26
C SER A 825 -5.82 22.48 10.66
N ARG A 826 -5.93 21.15 10.76
CA ARG A 826 -6.09 20.44 12.04
C ARG A 826 -4.84 20.54 12.91
N ALA A 827 -3.64 20.37 12.34
CA ALA A 827 -2.38 20.50 13.07
C ALA A 827 -2.17 21.94 13.59
N GLN A 828 -2.59 22.97 12.83
CA GLN A 828 -2.62 24.34 13.32
C GLN A 828 -3.60 24.51 14.49
N LEU A 829 -4.82 23.96 14.41
CA LEU A 829 -5.79 23.99 15.51
C LEU A 829 -5.27 23.25 16.76
N ASP A 830 -4.69 22.07 16.60
CA ASP A 830 -4.11 21.29 17.70
C ASP A 830 -2.93 22.04 18.34
N PHE A 831 -2.06 22.69 17.55
CA PHE A 831 -0.99 23.58 18.06
C PHE A 831 -1.55 24.76 18.87
N PHE A 832 -2.62 25.40 18.41
CA PHE A 832 -3.30 26.45 19.17
C PHE A 832 -3.91 25.91 20.48
N VAL A 833 -4.59 24.77 20.45
CA VAL A 833 -5.21 24.14 21.64
C VAL A 833 -4.16 23.67 22.64
N GLU A 834 -3.04 23.12 22.19
CA GLU A 834 -1.91 22.74 23.05
C GLU A 834 -1.22 23.98 23.63
N GLY A 835 -1.07 25.06 22.86
CA GLY A 835 -0.63 26.37 23.34
C GLY A 835 -1.52 26.91 24.48
N PHE A 836 -2.85 26.90 24.30
CA PHE A 836 -3.81 27.29 25.34
C PHE A 836 -3.77 26.37 26.56
N THR A 837 -3.60 25.06 26.36
CA THR A 837 -3.48 24.08 27.44
C THR A 837 -2.21 24.32 28.27
N ASN A 838 -1.10 24.67 27.62
CA ASN A 838 0.16 25.00 28.30
C ASN A 838 0.12 26.37 28.99
N LEU A 839 -0.57 27.37 28.42
CA LEU A 839 -0.88 28.61 29.14
C LEU A 839 -1.73 28.34 30.39
N ARG A 840 -2.77 27.51 30.27
CA ARG A 840 -3.65 27.15 31.38
C ARG A 840 -2.90 26.43 32.51
N LYS A 841 -2.03 25.46 32.18
CA LYS A 841 -1.14 24.81 33.16
C LYS A 841 -0.21 25.81 33.88
N ARG A 842 0.32 26.82 33.16
CA ARG A 842 1.12 27.90 33.78
C ARG A 842 0.27 28.82 34.66
N HIS A 843 -0.95 29.14 34.25
CA HIS A 843 -1.93 29.89 35.06
C HIS A 843 -2.27 29.13 36.34
N ASP A 844 -2.66 27.85 36.24
CA ASP A 844 -3.01 27.01 37.40
C ASP A 844 -1.82 26.84 38.36
N ALA A 845 -0.59 26.74 37.85
CA ALA A 845 0.63 26.73 38.66
C ALA A 845 0.86 28.06 39.39
N LEU A 846 0.71 29.20 38.69
CA LEU A 846 0.79 30.54 39.30
C LEU A 846 -0.31 30.76 40.35
N LEU A 847 -1.53 30.24 40.11
CA LEU A 847 -2.64 30.30 41.06
C LEU A 847 -2.36 29.44 42.31
N THR A 848 -1.66 28.31 42.13
CA THR A 848 -1.22 27.41 43.21
C THR A 848 -0.12 28.07 44.06
N ASP A 849 0.85 28.74 43.43
CA ASP A 849 1.86 29.51 44.16
C ASP A 849 1.26 30.75 44.84
N ALA A 850 0.33 31.47 44.18
CA ALA A 850 -0.36 32.62 44.77
C ALA A 850 -1.26 32.23 45.96
N THR A 851 -1.96 31.10 45.89
CA THR A 851 -2.73 30.58 47.05
C THR A 851 -1.83 30.09 48.18
N ARG A 852 -0.58 29.73 47.90
CA ARG A 852 0.46 29.49 48.93
C ARG A 852 1.01 30.78 49.55
N MET A 853 0.92 31.91 48.84
CA MET A 853 1.35 33.25 49.29
C MET A 853 0.22 34.08 49.92
N LYS A 854 -0.41 33.57 50.98
CA LYS A 854 -1.48 34.32 51.65
C LYS A 854 -0.95 35.41 52.60
N ALA A 855 -0.92 36.64 52.07
CA ALA A 855 -1.04 37.93 52.77
C ALA A 855 0.15 38.45 53.62
N GLU A 856 1.13 39.07 52.96
CA GLU A 856 1.87 40.25 53.47
C GLU A 856 2.16 41.25 52.33
N SER A 857 1.17 42.06 51.92
CA SER A 857 1.31 43.42 51.29
C SER A 857 0.06 43.80 50.47
N GLU A 858 -0.35 45.07 50.58
CA GLU A 858 -1.35 45.74 49.72
C GLU A 858 -0.96 45.71 48.22
N SER A 859 0.34 45.70 47.91
CA SER A 859 0.86 45.71 46.52
C SER A 859 0.46 44.49 45.69
N THR A 860 0.13 43.36 46.34
CA THR A 860 -0.30 42.14 45.64
C THR A 860 -1.72 42.28 45.10
N GLN A 861 -2.54 43.17 45.68
CA GLN A 861 -3.92 43.40 45.27
C GLN A 861 -4.00 44.18 43.96
N ASP A 862 -3.12 45.17 43.75
CA ASP A 862 -2.98 45.88 42.46
C ASP A 862 -2.51 44.95 41.32
N ILE A 863 -1.61 44.00 41.61
CA ILE A 863 -1.17 43.00 40.62
C ILE A 863 -2.34 42.08 40.23
N PHE A 864 -3.18 41.67 41.19
CA PHE A 864 -4.36 40.86 40.91
C PHE A 864 -5.39 41.62 40.04
N VAL A 865 -5.59 42.92 40.29
CA VAL A 865 -6.44 43.78 39.45
C VAL A 865 -5.86 43.97 38.04
N SER A 866 -4.54 44.13 37.92
CA SER A 866 -3.82 44.18 36.65
C SER A 866 -3.96 42.88 35.83
N MET A 867 -3.84 41.70 36.46
CA MET A 867 -4.04 40.42 35.78
C MET A 867 -5.50 40.22 35.35
N SER A 868 -6.47 40.63 36.19
CA SER A 868 -7.90 40.59 35.85
C SER A 868 -8.24 41.44 34.61
N ALA A 869 -7.53 42.56 34.41
CA ALA A 869 -7.70 43.42 33.24
C ALA A 869 -7.16 42.76 31.95
N HIS A 870 -6.08 41.98 32.03
CA HIS A 870 -5.57 41.23 30.87
C HIS A 870 -6.53 40.11 30.44
N ASP A 871 -7.13 39.37 31.37
CA ASP A 871 -8.12 38.33 31.03
C ASP A 871 -9.36 38.93 30.35
N CYS A 872 -9.84 40.09 30.82
CA CYS A 872 -10.94 40.81 30.19
C CYS A 872 -10.59 41.30 28.77
N HIS A 873 -9.36 41.79 28.58
CA HIS A 873 -8.89 42.25 27.27
C HIS A 873 -8.69 41.07 26.29
N PHE A 874 -8.25 39.92 26.79
CA PHE A 874 -8.15 38.68 26.01
C PHE A 874 -9.53 38.13 25.62
N GLU A 875 -10.52 38.12 26.53
CA GLU A 875 -11.90 37.72 26.18
C GLU A 875 -12.49 38.65 25.11
N GLN A 876 -12.21 39.95 25.19
CA GLN A 876 -12.69 40.93 24.22
C GLN A 876 -11.99 40.79 22.86
N LEU A 877 -10.69 40.48 22.83
CA LEU A 877 -9.97 40.13 21.60
C LEU A 877 -10.54 38.86 20.96
N MET A 878 -10.82 37.83 21.76
CA MET A 878 -11.42 36.57 21.30
C MET A 878 -12.84 36.78 20.77
N ARG A 879 -13.66 37.59 21.44
CA ARG A 879 -15.00 37.97 20.95
C ARG A 879 -14.93 38.72 19.62
N ASN A 880 -14.05 39.71 19.51
CA ASN A 880 -13.89 40.48 18.28
C ASN A 880 -13.39 39.59 17.13
N THR A 881 -12.46 38.67 17.40
CA THR A 881 -11.95 37.70 16.40
C THR A 881 -13.04 36.72 15.97
N LEU A 882 -13.81 36.19 16.93
CA LEU A 882 -14.92 35.28 16.66
C LEU A 882 -16.02 35.98 15.85
N GLN A 883 -16.36 37.22 16.22
CA GLN A 883 -17.34 38.04 15.52
C GLN A 883 -16.88 38.35 14.10
N LYS A 884 -15.58 38.63 13.88
CA LYS A 884 -14.97 38.78 12.56
C LYS A 884 -15.09 37.51 11.72
N GLN A 885 -14.75 36.34 12.29
CA GLN A 885 -14.90 35.06 11.58
C GLN A 885 -16.36 34.67 11.33
N MET A 886 -17.31 35.13 12.15
CA MET A 886 -18.75 34.99 11.89
C MET A 886 -19.21 35.91 10.75
N GLU A 887 -18.70 37.14 10.66
CA GLU A 887 -18.94 38.04 9.52
C GLU A 887 -18.39 37.43 8.21
N ASP A 888 -17.14 36.96 8.23
CA ASP A 888 -16.49 36.36 7.06
C ASP A 888 -17.20 35.05 6.62
N ASN A 889 -17.68 34.22 7.57
CA ASN A 889 -18.51 33.05 7.26
C ASN A 889 -19.89 33.45 6.69
N ASN A 890 -20.52 34.51 7.18
CA ASN A 890 -21.78 35.00 6.64
C ASN A 890 -21.59 35.55 5.22
N GLU A 891 -20.46 36.20 4.92
CA GLU A 891 -20.13 36.62 3.55
C GLU A 891 -19.88 35.41 2.64
N LEU A 892 -19.14 34.40 3.11
CA LEU A 892 -18.93 33.14 2.38
C LEU A 892 -20.22 32.38 2.12
N GLN A 893 -21.14 32.27 3.09
CA GLN A 893 -22.46 31.69 2.88
C GLN A 893 -23.28 32.49 1.84
N CYS A 894 -23.18 33.83 1.85
CA CYS A 894 -23.86 34.67 0.88
C CYS A 894 -23.30 34.46 -0.55
N ARG A 895 -21.97 34.36 -0.69
CA ARG A 895 -21.29 34.03 -1.96
C ARG A 895 -21.64 32.62 -2.45
N LEU A 896 -21.64 31.63 -1.55
CA LEU A 896 -21.99 30.24 -1.88
C LEU A 896 -23.44 30.13 -2.38
N LYS A 897 -24.37 30.83 -1.71
CA LYS A 897 -25.76 30.91 -2.15
C LYS A 897 -25.89 31.56 -3.52
N GLN A 898 -25.19 32.67 -3.75
CA GLN A 898 -25.21 33.36 -5.03
C GLN A 898 -24.65 32.47 -6.16
N ALA A 899 -23.57 31.73 -5.92
CA ALA A 899 -23.05 30.73 -6.85
C ALA A 899 -24.04 29.58 -7.11
N HIS A 900 -24.81 29.16 -6.11
CA HIS A 900 -25.85 28.14 -6.27
C HIS A 900 -27.03 28.63 -7.13
N ASP A 901 -27.51 29.87 -6.88
CA ASP A 901 -28.57 30.51 -7.66
C ASP A 901 -28.14 30.73 -9.13
N ASP A 902 -26.87 31.08 -9.36
CA ASP A 902 -26.27 31.19 -10.71
C ASP A 902 -26.16 29.81 -11.40
N LEU A 903 -25.78 28.75 -10.67
CA LEU A 903 -25.71 27.38 -11.19
C LEU A 903 -27.10 26.83 -11.56
N GLU A 904 -28.12 27.08 -10.74
CA GLU A 904 -29.51 26.70 -11.04
C GLU A 904 -30.02 27.47 -12.27
N THR A 905 -29.70 28.76 -12.37
CA THR A 905 -30.02 29.58 -13.54
C THR A 905 -29.32 29.06 -14.81
N ALA A 906 -28.06 28.64 -14.73
CA ALA A 906 -27.33 28.03 -15.83
C ALA A 906 -27.93 26.66 -16.23
N SER A 907 -28.29 25.81 -15.26
CA SER A 907 -28.95 24.52 -15.49
C SER A 907 -30.31 24.67 -16.17
N GLN A 908 -31.11 25.65 -15.74
CA GLN A 908 -32.41 25.95 -16.36
C GLN A 908 -32.25 26.39 -17.82
N LYS A 909 -31.23 27.22 -18.09
CA LYS A 909 -30.89 27.70 -19.44
C LYS A 909 -30.31 26.59 -20.33
N HIS A 910 -29.58 25.63 -19.76
CA HIS A 910 -29.14 24.43 -20.46
C HIS A 910 -30.35 23.61 -20.94
N LYS A 911 -31.32 23.36 -20.04
CA LYS A 911 -32.56 22.64 -20.39
C LYS A 911 -33.37 23.35 -21.48
N GLU A 912 -33.49 24.68 -21.43
CA GLU A 912 -34.13 25.46 -22.51
C GLU A 912 -33.40 25.30 -23.85
N LEU A 913 -32.07 25.31 -23.84
CA LEU A 913 -31.25 25.10 -25.04
C LEU A 913 -31.35 23.67 -25.58
N GLU A 914 -31.39 22.64 -24.72
CA GLU A 914 -31.62 21.25 -25.14
C GLU A 914 -32.98 21.04 -25.80
N VAL A 915 -34.03 21.69 -25.29
CA VAL A 915 -35.36 21.68 -25.91
C VAL A 915 -35.33 22.37 -27.28
N GLN A 916 -34.68 23.54 -27.39
CA GLN A 916 -34.53 24.24 -28.68
C GLN A 916 -33.71 23.42 -29.69
N ILE A 917 -32.61 22.80 -29.27
CA ILE A 917 -31.77 21.92 -30.11
C ILE A 917 -32.57 20.69 -30.55
N SER A 918 -33.38 20.10 -29.67
CA SER A 918 -34.23 18.96 -30.00
C SER A 918 -35.30 19.32 -31.03
N GLN A 919 -35.93 20.49 -30.89
CA GLN A 919 -36.91 20.98 -31.85
C GLN A 919 -36.28 21.33 -33.21
N LEU A 920 -35.09 21.97 -33.22
CA LEU A 920 -34.32 22.21 -34.45
C LEU A 920 -33.87 20.91 -35.14
N LYS A 921 -33.47 19.89 -34.38
CA LYS A 921 -33.16 18.55 -34.90
C LYS A 921 -34.39 17.89 -35.54
N GLN A 922 -35.57 18.07 -34.97
CA GLN A 922 -36.84 17.57 -35.52
C GLN A 922 -37.21 18.31 -36.82
N GLU A 923 -37.22 19.64 -36.82
CA GLU A 923 -37.47 20.47 -38.02
C GLU A 923 -36.51 20.13 -39.17
N ARG A 924 -35.22 19.95 -38.85
CA ARG A 924 -34.19 19.50 -39.80
C ARG A 924 -34.48 18.10 -40.35
N GLY A 925 -34.99 17.19 -39.52
CA GLY A 925 -35.37 15.83 -39.89
C GLY A 925 -36.59 15.79 -40.82
N ASP A 926 -37.60 16.60 -40.55
CA ASP A 926 -38.83 16.65 -41.36
C ASP A 926 -38.60 17.39 -42.69
N ALA A 927 -37.86 18.51 -42.69
CA ALA A 927 -37.41 19.16 -43.93
C ALA A 927 -36.58 18.23 -44.84
N LEU A 928 -35.77 17.33 -44.25
CA LEU A 928 -35.03 16.31 -44.99
C LEU A 928 -35.98 15.28 -45.63
N LYS A 929 -36.97 14.76 -44.88
CA LYS A 929 -37.98 13.81 -45.41
C LYS A 929 -38.74 14.41 -46.58
N ASP A 930 -39.21 15.65 -46.44
CA ASP A 930 -39.97 16.35 -47.49
C ASP A 930 -39.11 16.58 -48.74
N ALA A 931 -37.86 17.02 -48.58
CA ALA A 931 -36.93 17.15 -49.70
C ALA A 931 -36.70 15.81 -50.44
N TYR A 932 -36.64 14.67 -49.75
CA TYR A 932 -36.57 13.34 -50.38
C TYR A 932 -37.87 12.96 -51.11
N CYS A 933 -39.04 13.24 -50.52
CA CYS A 933 -40.35 13.05 -51.14
C CYS A 933 -40.49 13.86 -52.44
N TYR A 934 -40.19 15.16 -52.40
CA TYR A 934 -40.24 16.01 -53.59
C TYR A 934 -39.17 15.63 -54.64
N LYS A 935 -37.96 15.21 -54.24
CA LYS A 935 -36.94 14.66 -55.16
C LYS A 935 -37.46 13.42 -55.89
N ARG A 936 -38.22 12.55 -55.22
CA ARG A 936 -38.86 11.36 -55.82
C ARG A 936 -39.97 11.76 -56.80
N GLN A 937 -40.84 12.69 -56.43
CA GLN A 937 -41.90 13.22 -57.32
C GLN A 937 -41.32 13.93 -58.55
N LEU A 938 -40.26 14.73 -58.39
CA LEU A 938 -39.57 15.40 -59.50
C LEU A 938 -38.95 14.38 -60.47
N ARG A 939 -38.37 13.28 -59.97
CA ARG A 939 -37.85 12.19 -60.81
C ARG A 939 -38.99 11.53 -61.61
N VAL A 940 -40.14 11.25 -60.99
CA VAL A 940 -41.32 10.70 -61.68
C VAL A 940 -41.85 11.66 -62.76
N CYS A 941 -41.91 12.97 -62.49
CA CYS A 941 -42.33 13.96 -63.48
C CYS A 941 -41.35 14.04 -64.67
N LYS A 942 -40.03 14.04 -64.42
CA LYS A 942 -39.01 14.00 -65.49
C LYS A 942 -39.13 12.73 -66.34
N THR A 943 -39.30 11.56 -65.74
CA THR A 943 -39.49 10.31 -66.49
C THR A 943 -40.79 10.28 -67.30
N ARG A 944 -41.90 10.84 -66.78
CA ARG A 944 -43.15 11.00 -67.54
C ARG A 944 -42.99 11.98 -68.70
N MET A 945 -42.30 13.10 -68.51
CA MET A 945 -41.96 14.04 -69.60
C MET A 945 -41.14 13.37 -70.70
N GLN A 946 -40.09 12.61 -70.36
CA GLN A 946 -39.27 11.91 -71.36
C GLN A 946 -40.09 10.89 -72.17
N LYS A 947 -40.99 10.14 -71.52
CA LYS A 947 -41.92 9.23 -72.22
C LYS A 947 -42.90 9.96 -73.14
N LEU A 948 -43.40 11.13 -72.73
CA LEU A 948 -44.27 11.97 -73.58
C LEU A 948 -43.51 12.58 -74.77
N GLN A 949 -42.25 12.97 -74.60
CA GLN A 949 -41.40 13.46 -75.71
C GLN A 949 -41.06 12.35 -76.72
N GLN A 950 -40.87 11.12 -76.26
CA GLN A 950 -40.65 9.95 -77.13
C GLN A 950 -41.91 9.50 -77.88
N ALA A 951 -43.11 9.93 -77.47
CA ALA A 951 -44.39 9.53 -78.04
C ALA A 951 -44.87 10.40 -79.23
N GLY A 952 -44.09 11.40 -79.66
CA GLY A 952 -44.26 12.04 -80.97
C GLY A 952 -45.56 12.84 -81.20
N GLY A 953 -46.27 13.27 -80.15
CA GLY A 953 -47.55 13.97 -80.28
C GLY A 953 -47.64 15.24 -79.43
N GLY A 954 -48.03 16.36 -80.06
CA GLY A 954 -48.25 17.63 -79.39
C GLY A 954 -49.52 17.65 -78.56
N ALA A 955 -49.41 17.37 -77.27
CA ALA A 955 -50.39 17.71 -76.24
C ALA A 955 -49.68 18.20 -74.98
N ASP A 956 -50.32 19.08 -74.22
CA ASP A 956 -49.60 20.11 -73.50
C ASP A 956 -48.83 19.61 -72.25
N GLY A 957 -47.53 19.38 -72.44
CA GLY A 957 -46.58 19.11 -71.37
C GLY A 957 -46.34 20.30 -70.43
N SER A 958 -47.03 21.44 -70.61
CA SER A 958 -47.03 22.57 -69.67
C SER A 958 -47.36 22.14 -68.25
N PHE A 959 -48.31 21.22 -68.03
CA PHE A 959 -48.65 20.75 -66.68
C PHE A 959 -47.42 20.15 -65.98
N PHE A 960 -46.73 19.19 -66.62
CA PHE A 960 -45.53 18.57 -66.03
C PHE A 960 -44.31 19.51 -66.03
N ARG A 961 -44.22 20.48 -66.96
CA ARG A 961 -43.19 21.54 -66.90
C ARG A 961 -43.43 22.49 -65.73
N ALA A 962 -44.65 22.98 -65.54
CA ALA A 962 -45.04 23.83 -64.42
C ALA A 962 -44.89 23.09 -63.08
N GLN A 963 -45.36 21.84 -62.98
CA GLN A 963 -45.12 20.98 -61.81
C GLN A 963 -43.63 20.79 -61.54
N SER A 964 -42.79 20.51 -62.56
CA SER A 964 -41.35 20.31 -62.35
C SER A 964 -40.55 21.60 -62.12
N VAL A 965 -41.04 22.77 -62.55
CA VAL A 965 -40.52 24.08 -62.13
C VAL A 965 -40.92 24.36 -60.68
N THR A 966 -42.21 24.22 -60.34
CA THR A 966 -42.73 24.40 -58.97
C THR A 966 -41.99 23.48 -57.99
N LEU A 967 -41.87 22.19 -58.27
CA LEU A 967 -41.11 21.23 -57.45
C LEU A 967 -39.63 21.60 -57.32
N ARG A 968 -38.98 22.13 -58.36
CA ARG A 968 -37.60 22.66 -58.23
C ARG A 968 -37.56 23.88 -57.32
N GLN A 969 -38.53 24.78 -57.42
CA GLN A 969 -38.65 25.97 -56.58
C GLN A 969 -38.89 25.60 -55.11
N THR A 970 -39.80 24.65 -54.85
CA THR A 970 -40.07 24.09 -53.51
C THR A 970 -38.84 23.39 -52.95
N ILE A 971 -38.13 22.57 -53.74
CA ILE A 971 -36.87 21.92 -53.30
C ILE A 971 -35.79 22.97 -53.01
N ALA A 972 -35.64 24.01 -53.84
CA ALA A 972 -34.69 25.09 -53.58
C ALA A 972 -35.03 25.86 -52.30
N THR A 973 -36.32 26.11 -52.03
CA THR A 973 -36.80 26.76 -50.80
C THR A 973 -36.53 25.88 -49.58
N LEU A 974 -36.85 24.58 -49.64
CA LEU A 974 -36.57 23.62 -48.57
C LEU A 974 -35.07 23.45 -48.32
N VAL A 975 -34.23 23.48 -49.35
CA VAL A 975 -32.77 23.48 -49.21
C VAL A 975 -32.25 24.77 -48.58
N GLY A 976 -32.89 25.91 -48.87
CA GLY A 976 -32.65 27.19 -48.17
C GLY A 976 -33.00 27.09 -46.69
N MET A 977 -34.20 26.62 -46.36
CA MET A 977 -34.63 26.40 -44.97
C MET A 977 -33.74 25.41 -44.23
N LEU A 978 -33.31 24.32 -44.87
CA LEU A 978 -32.37 23.35 -44.30
C LEU A 978 -31.00 23.98 -44.04
N ARG A 979 -30.53 24.87 -44.93
CA ARG A 979 -29.29 25.63 -44.75
C ARG A 979 -29.40 26.58 -43.57
N ASP A 980 -30.49 27.32 -43.46
CA ASP A 980 -30.72 28.27 -42.36
C ASP A 980 -30.92 27.56 -41.02
N ALA A 981 -31.59 26.41 -41.00
CA ALA A 981 -31.70 25.54 -39.82
C ALA A 981 -30.32 25.04 -39.38
N VAL A 982 -29.49 24.54 -40.31
CA VAL A 982 -28.11 24.11 -40.01
C VAL A 982 -27.23 25.29 -39.55
N VAL A 983 -27.40 26.50 -40.09
CA VAL A 983 -26.67 27.70 -39.64
C VAL A 983 -27.11 28.15 -38.24
N LYS A 984 -28.38 27.97 -37.87
CA LYS A 984 -28.87 28.20 -36.50
C LYS A 984 -28.36 27.13 -35.52
N ASP A 985 -28.27 25.88 -35.95
CA ASP A 985 -27.76 24.71 -35.21
C ASP A 985 -26.22 24.78 -34.96
N THR A 986 -25.47 25.64 -35.68
CA THR A 986 -23.99 25.61 -35.72
C THR A 986 -23.28 26.88 -35.24
N LYS A 987 -23.85 27.65 -34.30
CA LYS A 987 -23.12 28.73 -33.59
C LYS A 987 -22.14 28.21 -32.52
N SER A 988 -21.29 27.26 -32.89
CA SER A 988 -20.18 26.72 -32.10
C SER A 988 -18.87 26.78 -32.92
N PRO A 989 -17.68 26.98 -32.33
CA PRO A 989 -16.49 27.44 -33.08
C PRO A 989 -15.85 26.43 -34.05
N LYS A 990 -16.29 25.17 -34.12
CA LYS A 990 -15.70 24.12 -34.98
C LYS A 990 -16.62 23.80 -36.16
N GLN A 991 -16.39 24.45 -37.30
CA GLN A 991 -17.20 24.30 -38.50
C GLN A 991 -16.82 23.04 -39.32
N THR A 992 -17.76 22.10 -39.48
CA THR A 992 -17.80 21.23 -40.67
C THR A 992 -19.25 21.02 -41.12
N LEU A 993 -19.62 21.55 -42.28
CA LEU A 993 -20.85 21.15 -42.96
C LEU A 993 -20.73 19.66 -43.32
N SER A 994 -21.65 18.82 -42.83
CA SER A 994 -21.56 17.38 -43.05
C SER A 994 -21.55 17.06 -44.55
N LYS A 995 -20.69 16.12 -44.97
CA LYS A 995 -20.54 15.71 -46.38
C LYS A 995 -21.88 15.30 -47.03
N GLY A 996 -22.85 14.85 -46.22
CA GLY A 996 -24.22 14.55 -46.66
C GLY A 996 -24.97 15.78 -47.18
N ALA A 997 -24.90 16.92 -46.49
CA ALA A 997 -25.58 18.16 -46.92
C ALA A 997 -25.00 18.69 -48.25
N LEU A 998 -23.67 18.70 -48.37
CA LEU A 998 -22.97 19.07 -49.60
C LEU A 998 -23.28 18.12 -50.77
N SER A 999 -23.36 16.81 -50.51
CA SER A 999 -23.74 15.81 -51.51
C SER A 999 -25.17 16.02 -52.05
N ILE A 1000 -26.12 16.34 -51.16
CA ILE A 1000 -27.52 16.64 -51.56
C ILE A 1000 -27.58 17.92 -52.40
N LEU A 1001 -26.88 18.99 -52.01
CA LEU A 1001 -26.76 20.24 -52.78
C LEU A 1001 -26.19 19.99 -54.18
N TYR A 1002 -25.09 19.24 -54.29
CA TYR A 1002 -24.44 18.95 -55.57
C TYR A 1002 -25.35 18.14 -56.52
N GLN A 1003 -26.07 17.14 -55.98
CA GLN A 1003 -27.02 16.32 -56.76
C GLN A 1003 -28.30 17.04 -57.19
N VAL A 1004 -28.68 18.15 -56.54
CA VAL A 1004 -29.86 18.94 -56.89
C VAL A 1004 -29.54 19.97 -57.98
N LEU A 1005 -28.31 20.49 -58.02
CA LEU A 1005 -27.91 21.61 -58.87
C LEU A 1005 -27.22 21.22 -60.19
N ALA A 1006 -26.70 20.00 -60.33
CA ALA A 1006 -25.95 19.60 -61.53
C ALA A 1006 -26.82 19.42 -62.80
N PRO A 1007 -26.49 20.08 -63.93
CA PRO A 1007 -27.06 19.77 -65.25
C PRO A 1007 -26.31 18.62 -65.93
N ASN A 1008 -27.04 17.67 -66.53
CA ASN A 1008 -26.44 16.62 -67.36
C ASN A 1008 -26.01 17.19 -68.73
N VAL A 1009 -24.75 16.97 -69.11
CA VAL A 1009 -24.29 17.01 -70.51
C VAL A 1009 -23.72 15.63 -70.83
N GLY A 1010 -24.22 15.01 -71.89
CA GLY A 1010 -23.86 13.63 -72.28
C GLY A 1010 -22.64 13.57 -73.20
N ALA A 1011 -21.97 12.43 -73.21
CA ALA A 1011 -20.86 12.17 -74.13
C ALA A 1011 -21.38 11.56 -75.44
N PHE A 1012 -21.03 12.18 -76.57
CA PHE A 1012 -20.78 11.55 -77.88
C PHE A 1012 -20.03 12.54 -78.79
N GLU A 1013 -18.96 12.05 -79.42
CA GLU A 1013 -18.09 12.69 -80.44
C GLU A 1013 -18.65 12.46 -81.88
N PRO A 1014 -18.06 12.96 -83.01
CA PRO A 1014 -16.69 13.52 -83.21
C PRO A 1014 -16.50 14.78 -84.11
N GLU A 1015 -15.27 15.31 -84.05
CA GLU A 1015 -14.45 16.05 -85.05
C GLU A 1015 -15.03 17.06 -86.08
N SER A 1016 -14.48 18.30 -86.09
CA SER A 1016 -13.48 18.72 -87.13
C SER A 1016 -12.98 20.19 -87.02
N HIS A 1017 -11.67 20.34 -86.74
CA HIS A 1017 -10.70 21.31 -87.31
C HIS A 1017 -11.12 22.64 -88.01
N LEU A 1018 -10.71 23.82 -87.47
CA LEU A 1018 -9.56 24.67 -87.92
C LEU A 1018 -9.61 26.21 -87.57
N LEU A 1019 -8.39 26.77 -87.37
CA LEU A 1019 -7.92 28.18 -87.60
C LEU A 1019 -8.29 29.39 -86.69
N ARG A 1020 -7.39 29.66 -85.72
CA ARG A 1020 -6.46 30.84 -85.64
C ARG A 1020 -6.98 32.29 -85.87
N SER A 1021 -6.73 33.17 -84.88
CA SER A 1021 -5.99 34.47 -84.99
C SER A 1021 -6.63 35.81 -84.50
N SER A 1022 -6.06 36.34 -83.40
CA SER A 1022 -5.61 37.74 -83.19
C SER A 1022 -6.55 38.95 -82.92
N ARG A 1023 -5.96 39.92 -82.17
CA ARG A 1023 -6.37 41.33 -81.86
C ARG A 1023 -7.51 41.51 -80.83
N GLY A 1024 -7.49 42.50 -79.93
CA GLY A 1024 -6.44 43.46 -79.53
C GLY A 1024 -6.97 44.87 -79.21
N SER A 1025 -6.44 45.52 -78.15
CA SER A 1025 -6.70 46.92 -77.72
C SER A 1025 -8.11 47.21 -77.12
N GLY A 1026 -8.30 48.10 -76.12
CA GLY A 1026 -7.35 48.89 -75.32
C GLY A 1026 -8.05 50.03 -74.51
N ASN A 1027 -7.24 50.91 -73.89
CA ASN A 1027 -7.56 52.16 -73.17
C ASN A 1027 -8.15 52.08 -71.72
N GLN A 1028 -7.78 52.95 -70.76
CA GLN A 1028 -6.59 53.84 -70.59
C GLN A 1028 -6.56 54.45 -69.16
N ARG A 1029 -5.37 54.59 -68.52
CA ARG A 1029 -4.82 55.74 -67.73
C ARG A 1029 -5.64 56.42 -66.58
N ASP A 1030 -5.07 57.07 -65.55
CA ASP A 1030 -3.69 57.31 -65.06
C ASP A 1030 -3.74 57.92 -63.62
N THR A 1031 -2.66 57.79 -62.82
CA THR A 1031 -2.17 58.75 -61.75
C THR A 1031 -3.08 59.11 -60.53
N THR A 1032 -2.65 59.51 -59.32
CA THR A 1032 -1.36 59.80 -58.65
C THR A 1032 -1.53 59.85 -57.10
N GLU A 1033 -0.47 59.60 -56.32
CA GLU A 1033 -0.27 60.10 -54.92
C GLU A 1033 0.39 61.52 -54.96
N PRO A 1034 0.74 62.27 -53.86
CA PRO A 1034 0.76 61.94 -52.41
C PRO A 1034 0.36 63.09 -51.42
N GLU A 1035 0.73 62.90 -50.14
CA GLU A 1035 1.16 63.90 -49.13
C GLU A 1035 0.22 64.56 -48.09
N SER A 1036 0.87 64.93 -46.98
CA SER A 1036 0.44 65.27 -45.62
C SER A 1036 0.16 66.75 -45.34
N VAL A 1037 -0.59 67.07 -44.26
CA VAL A 1037 -0.40 68.30 -43.44
C VAL A 1037 -0.66 68.03 -41.94
N GLU A 1038 0.13 68.66 -41.07
CA GLU A 1038 0.09 68.65 -39.60
C GLU A 1038 -0.14 70.10 -39.06
N LEU A 1039 -0.75 70.27 -37.88
CA LEU A 1039 -0.78 71.47 -37.01
C LEU A 1039 -1.66 71.13 -35.76
N ASN A 1040 -1.22 71.08 -34.49
CA ASN A 1040 -0.39 71.97 -33.64
C ASN A 1040 -1.13 73.31 -33.36
N ILE A 1041 -1.28 73.88 -32.14
CA ILE A 1041 -0.30 74.20 -31.07
C ILE A 1041 -1.00 74.42 -29.71
N ALA A 1042 -0.40 74.01 -28.57
CA ALA A 1042 -0.22 74.83 -27.33
C ALA A 1042 0.42 74.06 -26.13
N GLN A 1043 1.55 74.57 -25.62
CA GLN A 1043 2.20 74.27 -24.31
C GLN A 1043 2.12 75.54 -23.40
N PRO A 1044 2.70 75.66 -22.16
CA PRO A 1044 3.61 74.78 -21.37
C PRO A 1044 3.23 74.69 -19.85
N ARG A 1045 4.06 74.47 -18.79
CA ARG A 1045 5.53 74.33 -18.53
C ARG A 1045 5.78 73.51 -17.22
N VAL A 1046 6.86 72.71 -17.16
CA VAL A 1046 7.93 72.61 -16.11
C VAL A 1046 7.52 72.59 -14.61
N VAL A 1047 7.94 71.61 -13.77
CA VAL A 1047 9.23 71.52 -13.01
C VAL A 1047 9.68 70.05 -12.77
N GLN A 1048 10.96 69.86 -12.42
CA GLN A 1048 11.78 68.63 -12.40
C GLN A 1048 12.29 68.29 -10.98
N ARG A 1049 12.90 67.09 -10.78
CA ARG A 1049 13.82 66.63 -9.67
C ARG A 1049 13.18 66.01 -8.41
N TYR A 1050 13.80 65.07 -7.66
CA TYR A 1050 14.87 64.03 -7.83
C TYR A 1050 14.87 63.12 -6.56
N GLY A 1051 15.48 61.92 -6.59
CA GLY A 1051 15.74 61.05 -5.40
C GLY A 1051 14.79 59.84 -5.32
N ASN A 1052 15.15 58.56 -5.46
CA ASN A 1052 16.25 57.70 -4.95
C ASN A 1052 15.96 57.06 -3.57
N ASP A 1053 16.44 55.82 -3.40
CA ASP A 1053 16.40 54.91 -2.23
C ASP A 1053 15.20 53.94 -2.26
N SER A 1054 15.35 52.64 -2.57
CA SER A 1054 16.01 51.53 -1.86
C SER A 1054 15.38 51.18 -0.50
N SER A 1055 14.86 49.95 -0.41
CA SER A 1055 14.62 49.14 0.81
C SER A 1055 13.82 49.76 1.98
N ASP A 1056 12.78 49.06 2.44
CA ASP A 1056 13.00 48.27 3.65
C ASP A 1056 12.03 47.09 3.83
N LEU A 1057 12.47 46.05 4.55
CA LEU A 1057 11.65 44.91 4.97
C LEU A 1057 10.93 45.20 6.32
N ASP A 1058 11.10 46.41 6.85
CA ASP A 1058 10.78 46.80 8.22
C ASP A 1058 9.38 47.44 8.38
N GLU A 1059 8.68 47.74 7.28
CA GLU A 1059 7.35 48.39 7.34
C GLU A 1059 6.21 47.41 7.69
N VAL A 1060 6.44 46.09 7.57
CA VAL A 1060 5.53 45.05 8.10
C VAL A 1060 5.64 44.94 9.63
N ILE A 1061 6.77 45.33 10.22
CA ILE A 1061 7.05 45.17 11.66
C ILE A 1061 6.46 46.32 12.50
N ARG A 1062 6.06 47.45 11.89
CA ARG A 1062 5.47 48.60 12.60
C ARG A 1062 3.94 48.65 12.70
N GLY A 1063 3.24 47.60 12.24
CA GLY A 1063 1.78 47.50 12.35
C GLY A 1063 1.25 47.11 13.74
N ILE A 1064 2.11 46.64 14.65
CA ILE A 1064 1.74 46.13 15.97
C ILE A 1064 2.50 46.89 17.05
N LEU A 1065 1.93 48.00 17.54
CA LEU A 1065 2.12 48.60 18.88
C LEU A 1065 1.60 50.05 18.93
N LEU A 1066 0.28 50.25 19.08
CA LEU A 1066 -0.26 51.43 19.77
C LEU A 1066 -1.54 51.02 20.51
N VAL A 1067 -1.44 50.99 21.84
CA VAL A 1067 -2.58 50.89 22.76
C VAL A 1067 -2.98 52.32 23.13
N GLU A 1068 -4.21 52.73 22.82
CA GLU A 1068 -4.82 53.86 23.53
C GLU A 1068 -5.36 53.34 24.88
N GLY A 1069 -4.95 54.00 25.97
CA GLY A 1069 -5.15 53.49 27.33
C GLY A 1069 -6.59 53.61 27.83
N ALA A 1070 -6.98 52.68 28.70
CA ALA A 1070 -8.27 52.71 29.40
C ALA A 1070 -8.44 54.01 30.20
N THR A 1071 -9.64 54.58 30.17
CA THR A 1071 -10.00 55.76 30.95
C THR A 1071 -10.50 55.35 32.33
N SER A 1072 -10.53 56.29 33.28
CA SER A 1072 -11.09 56.04 34.61
C SER A 1072 -12.60 55.74 34.62
N GLY A 1073 -13.30 55.90 33.49
CA GLY A 1073 -14.70 55.49 33.33
C GLY A 1073 -14.86 53.98 33.16
N ASP A 1074 -13.93 53.33 32.44
CA ASP A 1074 -14.03 51.93 32.04
C ASP A 1074 -13.90 50.99 33.25
N ALA A 1075 -13.02 51.32 34.19
CA ALA A 1075 -12.87 50.61 35.46
C ALA A 1075 -14.11 50.73 36.38
N ALA A 1076 -14.83 51.85 36.32
CA ALA A 1076 -16.02 52.07 37.16
C ALA A 1076 -17.22 51.24 36.67
N GLU A 1077 -17.39 51.09 35.36
CA GLU A 1077 -18.47 50.29 34.77
C GLU A 1077 -18.22 48.78 34.97
N CYS A 1078 -16.97 48.31 34.84
CA CYS A 1078 -16.61 46.94 35.22
C CYS A 1078 -16.86 46.65 36.71
N ALA A 1079 -16.51 47.57 37.61
CA ALA A 1079 -16.78 47.41 39.05
C ALA A 1079 -18.28 47.32 39.36
N ARG A 1080 -19.12 48.10 38.66
CA ARG A 1080 -20.58 48.05 38.76
C ARG A 1080 -21.12 46.67 38.34
N ILE A 1081 -20.73 46.20 37.15
CA ILE A 1081 -21.18 44.91 36.58
C ILE A 1081 -20.76 43.72 37.47
N ILE A 1082 -19.54 43.73 37.99
CA ILE A 1082 -19.04 42.67 38.89
C ILE A 1082 -19.79 42.69 40.23
N SER A 1083 -20.12 43.87 40.77
CA SER A 1083 -20.91 43.97 42.02
C SER A 1083 -22.34 43.44 41.86
N GLU A 1084 -22.99 43.68 40.71
CA GLU A 1084 -24.34 43.20 40.40
C GLU A 1084 -24.38 41.67 40.19
N ALA A 1085 -23.28 41.07 39.72
CA ALA A 1085 -23.13 39.63 39.63
C ALA A 1085 -22.85 38.95 40.98
N TRP A 1086 -22.01 39.56 41.84
CA TRP A 1086 -21.63 38.97 43.14
C TRP A 1086 -22.77 38.98 44.16
N ILE A 1087 -23.58 40.04 44.21
CA ILE A 1087 -24.71 40.15 45.16
C ILE A 1087 -25.79 39.08 44.92
N LYS A 1088 -25.92 38.55 43.70
CA LYS A 1088 -26.86 37.47 43.38
C LYS A 1088 -26.43 36.08 43.84
N PHE A 1089 -25.18 35.88 44.24
CA PHE A 1089 -24.65 34.55 44.59
C PHE A 1089 -24.53 34.30 46.12
N ILE A 1090 -24.83 35.31 46.96
CA ILE A 1090 -24.75 35.21 48.43
C ILE A 1090 -26.04 35.70 49.10
N SER A 1091 -27.14 34.97 48.92
CA SER A 1091 -28.24 34.88 49.90
C SER A 1091 -29.00 33.56 49.76
N THR A 1092 -29.49 33.02 50.88
CA THR A 1092 -29.76 31.58 51.09
C THR A 1092 -31.22 31.14 50.92
N GLU A 1093 -31.43 29.82 50.94
CA GLU A 1093 -32.70 29.08 50.88
C GLU A 1093 -33.86 29.65 51.74
N ALA A 1094 -35.10 29.64 51.21
CA ALA A 1094 -36.26 28.90 51.76
C ALA A 1094 -37.65 29.44 51.31
N PHE A 1095 -38.51 28.52 50.85
CA PHE A 1095 -39.99 28.48 50.88
C PHE A 1095 -40.91 29.68 50.49
N ALA A 1096 -41.75 29.36 49.48
CA ALA A 1096 -43.23 29.51 49.43
C ALA A 1096 -43.94 30.75 48.81
N HIS A 1097 -44.93 30.41 47.97
CA HIS A 1097 -46.11 31.16 47.51
C HIS A 1097 -45.97 32.44 46.65
N GLY A 1098 -46.82 32.55 45.61
CA GLY A 1098 -47.20 33.83 45.01
C GLY A 1098 -47.51 33.79 43.50
N ASP A 1099 -48.79 33.86 43.16
CA ASP A 1099 -49.36 33.86 41.80
C ASP A 1099 -48.90 34.98 40.83
N CYS A 1100 -49.01 34.65 39.53
CA CYS A 1100 -49.58 35.43 38.41
C CYS A 1100 -49.02 36.80 37.92
N GLN A 1101 -49.03 36.85 36.57
CA GLN A 1101 -49.35 37.96 35.65
C GLN A 1101 -48.25 38.87 35.05
N ASP A 1102 -48.26 38.85 33.71
CA ASP A 1102 -48.19 39.95 32.74
C ASP A 1102 -47.05 40.99 32.81
N CYS A 1103 -46.11 40.88 31.84
CA CYS A 1103 -46.06 41.84 30.73
C CYS A 1103 -45.27 41.30 29.52
#